data_AF-A0A959QSL9-F1
#
_entry.id   AF-A0A959QSL9-F1
#
_cell.length_a   1.000
_cell.length_b   1.000
_cell.length_c   1.000
_cell.angle_alpha   90.00
_cell.angle_beta   90.00
_cell.angle_gamma   90.00
#
_symmetry.space_group_name_H-M   'P 1'
#
loop_
_entity.id
_entity.type
_entity.pdbx_description
1 polymer ?
#
loop_
_entity_poly.entity_id
_entity_poly.type
_entity_poly.pdbx_seq_one_letter_code
_entity_poly.pdbx_strand_id
1 'polypeptide(L)'
;MKNIRIYSSALILTLVFALSGCPEENDSLVNPPSQAETVNVRFINLAGDNQPRSLKMTEFVTPDIAYAQSSETFNPPDDSTFAMVIKGGNEEYGPEKQIKFFRNLTYTFFALPTSPSDSLHPLPVDTLIGINTSLTIPKVTNDGFVRLINAYPENSSTFSLVLGCPGGTSLAPGVRYRGFSSSEPILSGENTFSVIHNHDGKMESLGLFRLDMVPKGEYSFVVVYGQSGKPVVYVLDELNPSANAFAPAQEVEAKATNIRTINFSSKTFDVNLDDELIVSNPKKEFINSYNQYTACSGTSISSLNVVNSGDTLSNLFTSLEVLRNYSLYLFDEGDKIRQILAPPFKVFGEAEGKSIIRVVNGNPDYSGITVAFGAREIAGSNELKYGETIARDVKFGQVSNIGLFEPGLSPITLFAATQPAQYITGVNINLEENKSYTLVLYKKEDGSPAFTIIEDNEENTNTKEIEEGVFVQVVNGVAGPSSVRIGIEPIISESTNQLFYGLNLATVIPTGTTEISVNGKKRTIDLEKGKRLLIVASGTTGNERILTYQSDPIEKYDDMYKIRFLNASSEIERITVSRFNLIDCPACPILANNIAYDELSFIQDVRSEAKISLFVYNPDDYGKLYHRVDDLKLNFNKAYTFIFTGNSSLGNNSDSDNTNNGYSVVIIQEF
;
A
#
# COMPACT_ATOMS: atom_id res chain seq x y z
N MET A 1 -30.93 15.48 -90.61
CA MET A 1 -30.77 16.32 -89.41
C MET A 1 -32.00 16.28 -88.48
N LYS A 2 -32.51 15.08 -88.13
CA LYS A 2 -33.60 14.93 -87.13
C LYS A 2 -33.21 14.01 -85.95
N ASN A 3 -32.15 13.22 -86.08
CA ASN A 3 -31.70 12.30 -85.03
C ASN A 3 -30.63 12.87 -84.09
N ILE A 4 -30.09 14.07 -84.34
CA ILE A 4 -29.09 14.69 -83.45
C ILE A 4 -29.76 15.42 -82.27
N ARG A 5 -31.00 15.93 -82.43
CA ARG A 5 -31.69 16.69 -81.37
C ARG A 5 -32.21 15.84 -80.21
N ILE A 6 -32.45 14.54 -80.42
CA ILE A 6 -32.97 13.66 -79.36
C ILE A 6 -31.87 13.25 -78.39
N TYR A 7 -30.64 13.02 -78.87
CA TYR A 7 -29.50 12.70 -78.00
C TYR A 7 -29.00 13.92 -77.20
N SER A 8 -29.07 15.13 -77.75
CA SER A 8 -28.72 16.36 -77.00
C SER A 8 -29.69 16.62 -75.84
N SER A 9 -30.98 16.36 -76.06
CA SER A 9 -32.02 16.59 -75.04
C SER A 9 -31.95 15.55 -73.92
N ALA A 10 -31.66 14.28 -74.26
CA ALA A 10 -31.45 13.23 -73.28
C ALA A 10 -30.18 13.47 -72.45
N LEU A 11 -29.07 13.90 -73.08
CA LEU A 11 -27.80 14.18 -72.39
C LEU A 11 -27.89 15.39 -71.45
N ILE A 12 -28.63 16.44 -71.84
CA ILE A 12 -28.87 17.60 -70.98
C ILE A 12 -29.76 17.21 -69.79
N LEU A 13 -30.76 16.34 -70.00
CA LEU A 13 -31.61 15.86 -68.91
C LEU A 13 -30.83 14.99 -67.91
N THR A 14 -29.94 14.11 -68.37
CA THR A 14 -29.07 13.32 -67.47
C THR A 14 -28.02 14.16 -66.76
N LEU A 15 -27.47 15.22 -67.38
CA LEU A 15 -26.57 16.14 -66.69
C LEU A 15 -27.29 16.97 -65.62
N VAL A 16 -28.55 17.36 -65.84
CA VAL A 16 -29.34 18.09 -64.83
C VAL A 16 -29.71 17.18 -63.64
N PHE A 17 -29.98 15.90 -63.86
CA PHE A 17 -30.17 14.92 -62.78
C PHE A 17 -28.87 14.57 -62.04
N ALA A 18 -27.71 14.60 -62.72
CA ALA A 18 -26.41 14.36 -62.10
C ALA A 18 -25.89 15.58 -61.30
N LEU A 19 -26.35 16.80 -61.62
CA LEU A 19 -25.94 18.05 -60.94
C LEU A 19 -26.93 18.52 -59.86
N SER A 20 -28.12 17.93 -59.76
CA SER A 20 -29.10 18.19 -58.69
C SER A 20 -29.04 17.17 -57.55
N GLY A 21 -28.23 16.12 -57.69
CA GLY A 21 -27.86 15.22 -56.61
C GLY A 21 -26.62 15.71 -55.86
N CYS A 22 -26.71 16.86 -55.18
CA CYS A 22 -25.90 17.00 -53.97
C CYS A 22 -26.36 15.87 -53.04
N PRO A 23 -25.49 14.94 -52.58
CA PRO A 23 -25.91 14.03 -51.54
C PRO A 23 -26.33 14.89 -50.35
N GLU A 24 -27.62 14.91 -50.04
CA GLU A 24 -28.07 15.29 -48.70
C GLU A 24 -27.37 14.32 -47.75
N GLU A 25 -26.44 14.87 -46.97
CA GLU A 25 -25.78 14.16 -45.89
C GLU A 25 -26.90 13.64 -44.99
N ASN A 26 -26.89 12.35 -44.70
CA ASN A 26 -27.91 11.70 -43.90
C ASN A 26 -28.03 12.42 -42.54
N ASP A 27 -29.19 13.00 -42.20
CA ASP A 27 -29.45 13.62 -40.88
C ASP A 27 -29.25 12.63 -39.71
N SER A 28 -29.13 11.32 -40.00
CA SER A 28 -28.80 10.26 -39.03
C SER A 28 -27.30 9.91 -38.96
N LEU A 29 -26.42 10.55 -39.73
CA LEU A 29 -25.01 10.66 -39.36
C LEU A 29 -24.96 11.69 -38.24
N VAL A 30 -25.22 11.20 -37.03
CA VAL A 30 -25.07 11.96 -35.80
C VAL A 30 -23.70 12.59 -35.84
N ASN A 31 -23.63 13.90 -36.12
CA ASN A 31 -22.41 14.67 -35.92
C ASN A 31 -21.97 14.30 -34.50
N PRO A 32 -20.77 13.71 -34.30
CA PRO A 32 -20.33 13.40 -32.96
C PRO A 32 -20.49 14.69 -32.15
N PRO A 33 -21.11 14.65 -30.95
CA PRO A 33 -21.38 15.86 -30.18
C PRO A 33 -20.12 16.71 -30.13
N SER A 34 -20.26 18.02 -30.33
CA SER A 34 -19.11 18.92 -30.41
C SER A 34 -18.20 18.66 -29.21
N GLN A 35 -16.88 18.60 -29.43
CA GLN A 35 -15.91 18.41 -28.35
C GLN A 35 -16.08 19.48 -27.27
N ALA A 36 -16.54 20.67 -27.66
CA ALA A 36 -16.88 21.77 -26.76
C ALA A 36 -17.91 21.42 -25.67
N GLU A 37 -18.83 20.48 -25.90
CA GLU A 37 -19.88 20.13 -24.93
C GLU A 37 -19.34 19.46 -23.66
N THR A 38 -18.14 18.86 -23.73
CA THR A 38 -17.51 18.19 -22.58
C THR A 38 -16.21 18.88 -22.13
N VAL A 39 -15.99 20.11 -22.59
CA VAL A 39 -14.84 20.94 -22.22
C VAL A 39 -15.31 22.05 -21.31
N ASN A 40 -14.62 22.23 -20.18
CA ASN A 40 -14.84 23.37 -19.31
C ASN A 40 -13.75 24.43 -19.55
N VAL A 41 -14.12 25.70 -19.61
CA VAL A 41 -13.18 26.83 -19.73
C VAL A 41 -13.40 27.79 -18.58
N ARG A 42 -12.31 28.26 -17.98
CA ARG A 42 -12.26 29.28 -16.94
C ARG A 42 -11.33 30.42 -17.33
N PHE A 43 -11.68 31.64 -16.93
CA PHE A 43 -10.81 32.80 -17.00
C PHE A 43 -10.42 33.31 -15.61
N ILE A 44 -9.14 33.65 -15.43
CA ILE A 44 -8.60 34.31 -14.24
C ILE A 44 -7.91 35.60 -14.67
N ASN A 45 -8.37 36.73 -14.12
CA ASN A 45 -7.82 38.04 -14.41
C ASN A 45 -6.69 38.39 -13.44
N LEU A 46 -5.46 38.47 -13.96
CA LEU A 46 -4.27 38.93 -13.23
C LEU A 46 -3.58 40.10 -13.95
N ALA A 47 -4.35 40.92 -14.68
CA ALA A 47 -3.84 42.08 -15.40
C ALA A 47 -3.11 43.08 -14.47
N GLY A 48 -2.01 43.67 -14.95
CA GLY A 48 -1.10 44.48 -14.15
C GLY A 48 -1.64 45.84 -13.68
N ASP A 49 -2.80 46.28 -14.21
CA ASP A 49 -3.48 47.51 -13.78
C ASP A 49 -4.59 47.26 -12.74
N ASN A 50 -4.77 46.00 -12.33
CA ASN A 50 -5.78 45.54 -11.38
C ASN A 50 -7.23 45.90 -11.75
N GLN A 51 -7.50 46.25 -13.01
CA GLN A 51 -8.84 46.56 -13.50
C GLN A 51 -9.56 45.29 -13.99
N PRO A 52 -10.90 45.25 -13.97
CA PRO A 52 -11.66 44.10 -14.47
C PRO A 52 -11.36 43.78 -15.94
N ARG A 53 -11.46 42.50 -16.30
CA ARG A 53 -11.29 41.99 -17.67
C ARG A 53 -12.29 40.90 -17.97
N SER A 54 -12.61 40.76 -19.25
CA SER A 54 -13.46 39.70 -19.77
C SER A 54 -12.69 38.84 -20.78
N LEU A 55 -13.00 37.55 -20.86
CA LEU A 55 -12.50 36.65 -21.89
C LEU A 55 -13.56 36.51 -22.98
N LYS A 56 -13.18 36.78 -24.22
CA LYS A 56 -14.00 36.58 -25.41
C LYS A 56 -13.51 35.37 -26.20
N MET A 57 -14.43 34.46 -26.48
CA MET A 57 -14.26 33.33 -27.38
C MET A 57 -15.34 33.40 -28.45
N THR A 58 -14.95 33.68 -29.70
CA THR A 58 -15.88 33.92 -30.82
C THR A 58 -16.97 34.95 -30.46
N GLU A 59 -18.22 34.53 -30.23
CA GLU A 59 -19.36 35.38 -29.84
C GLU A 59 -19.62 35.41 -28.33
N PHE A 60 -19.06 34.46 -27.57
CA PHE A 60 -19.22 34.38 -26.13
C PHE A 60 -18.24 35.31 -25.42
N VAL A 61 -18.73 36.04 -24.41
CA VAL A 61 -17.91 36.93 -23.56
C VAL A 61 -18.27 36.64 -22.11
N THR A 62 -17.27 36.36 -21.27
CA THR A 62 -17.50 36.23 -19.83
C THR A 62 -17.96 37.56 -19.23
N PRO A 63 -18.60 37.57 -18.04
CA PRO A 63 -18.72 38.80 -17.25
C PRO A 63 -17.35 39.41 -16.96
N ASP A 64 -17.34 40.70 -16.59
CA ASP A 64 -16.12 41.39 -16.14
C ASP A 64 -15.63 40.77 -14.83
N ILE A 65 -14.46 40.11 -14.90
CA ILE A 65 -13.80 39.44 -13.78
C ILE A 65 -12.84 40.42 -13.12
N ALA A 66 -13.00 40.68 -11.82
CA ALA A 66 -12.10 41.55 -11.08
C ALA A 66 -10.69 40.93 -10.94
N TYR A 67 -9.71 41.74 -10.56
CA TYR A 67 -8.35 41.27 -10.32
C TYR A 67 -8.31 40.16 -9.27
N ALA A 68 -7.51 39.12 -9.53
CA ALA A 68 -7.36 37.93 -8.68
C ALA A 68 -8.67 37.18 -8.39
N GLN A 69 -9.61 37.21 -9.34
CA GLN A 69 -10.83 36.40 -9.31
C GLN A 69 -10.92 35.47 -10.53
N SER A 70 -11.75 34.44 -10.40
CA SER A 70 -12.07 33.50 -11.49
C SER A 70 -13.51 33.64 -11.96
N SER A 71 -13.74 33.38 -13.24
CA SER A 71 -15.07 33.08 -13.75
C SER A 71 -15.54 31.70 -13.27
N GLU A 72 -16.86 31.48 -13.31
CA GLU A 72 -17.40 30.12 -13.40
C GLU A 72 -16.88 29.44 -14.67
N THR A 73 -16.85 28.11 -14.66
CA THR A 73 -16.54 27.36 -15.88
C THR A 73 -17.69 27.44 -16.87
N PHE A 74 -17.36 27.63 -18.15
CA PHE A 74 -18.31 27.62 -19.25
C PHE A 74 -17.82 26.70 -20.37
N ASN A 75 -18.74 26.18 -21.17
CA ASN A 75 -18.37 25.42 -22.36
C ASN A 75 -17.92 26.38 -23.46
N PRO A 76 -16.81 26.11 -24.17
CA PRO A 76 -16.42 26.95 -25.30
C PRO A 76 -17.48 26.90 -26.41
N PRO A 77 -17.56 27.92 -27.27
CA PRO A 77 -18.55 27.97 -28.34
C PRO A 77 -18.27 26.96 -29.48
N ASP A 78 -17.01 26.57 -29.65
CA ASP A 78 -16.51 25.75 -30.76
C ASP A 78 -15.39 24.81 -30.28
N ASP A 79 -15.10 23.75 -31.04
CA ASP A 79 -13.98 22.83 -30.79
C ASP A 79 -12.61 23.53 -30.87
N SER A 80 -12.55 24.67 -31.55
CA SER A 80 -11.41 25.58 -31.56
C SER A 80 -11.82 27.04 -31.69
N THR A 81 -11.25 27.92 -30.86
CA THR A 81 -11.59 29.36 -30.84
C THR A 81 -10.37 30.24 -30.64
N PHE A 82 -10.44 31.49 -31.09
CA PHE A 82 -9.56 32.55 -30.59
C PHE A 82 -10.02 32.97 -29.20
N ALA A 83 -9.08 33.19 -28.28
CA ALA A 83 -9.35 33.57 -26.90
C ALA A 83 -8.76 34.96 -26.64
N MET A 84 -9.59 35.99 -26.69
CA MET A 84 -9.17 37.39 -26.59
C MET A 84 -9.52 37.98 -25.22
N VAL A 85 -8.64 38.81 -24.66
CA VAL A 85 -8.90 39.55 -23.43
C VAL A 85 -9.45 40.94 -23.76
N ILE A 86 -10.55 41.30 -23.12
CA ILE A 86 -11.29 42.54 -23.34
C ILE A 86 -11.27 43.41 -22.09
N LYS A 87 -11.13 44.72 -22.29
CA LYS A 87 -11.31 45.76 -21.27
C LYS A 87 -12.36 46.77 -21.72
N GLY A 88 -13.49 46.87 -21.00
CA GLY A 88 -14.53 47.85 -21.30
C GLY A 88 -15.06 47.77 -22.74
N GLY A 89 -15.16 46.55 -23.29
CA GLY A 89 -15.64 46.28 -24.65
C GLY A 89 -14.59 46.35 -25.77
N ASN A 90 -13.36 46.81 -25.49
CA ASN A 90 -12.26 46.85 -26.47
C ASN A 90 -11.30 45.68 -26.28
N GLU A 91 -10.82 45.12 -27.39
CA GLU A 91 -9.78 44.09 -27.39
C GLU A 91 -8.46 44.68 -26.88
N GLU A 92 -7.90 44.08 -25.84
CA GLU A 92 -6.61 44.47 -25.26
C GLU A 92 -5.50 43.48 -25.63
N TYR A 93 -5.84 42.19 -25.74
CA TYR A 93 -4.91 41.14 -26.15
C TYR A 93 -5.63 40.03 -26.94
N GLY A 94 -5.02 39.55 -28.01
CA GLY A 94 -5.52 38.45 -28.83
C GLY A 94 -4.37 37.56 -29.32
N PRO A 95 -4.39 36.24 -29.06
CA PRO A 95 -3.37 35.33 -29.58
C PRO A 95 -3.54 35.13 -31.09
N GLU A 96 -2.43 34.96 -31.81
CA GLU A 96 -2.43 34.77 -33.27
C GLU A 96 -3.02 33.43 -33.73
N LYS A 97 -3.18 32.47 -32.82
CA LYS A 97 -3.63 31.11 -33.13
C LYS A 97 -4.87 30.74 -32.36
N GLN A 98 -5.74 29.98 -33.01
CA GLN A 98 -6.86 29.32 -32.36
C GLN A 98 -6.36 28.26 -31.38
N ILE A 99 -7.06 28.16 -30.27
CA ILE A 99 -6.85 27.15 -29.25
C ILE A 99 -7.75 25.97 -29.59
N LYS A 100 -7.18 24.77 -29.66
CA LYS A 100 -7.93 23.53 -29.86
C LYS A 100 -8.22 22.88 -28.51
N PHE A 101 -9.47 22.52 -28.26
CA PHE A 101 -9.86 21.86 -27.04
C PHE A 101 -9.85 20.33 -27.19
N PHE A 102 -9.62 19.64 -26.07
CA PHE A 102 -9.77 18.19 -25.96
C PHE A 102 -10.86 17.86 -24.95
N ARG A 103 -11.72 16.91 -25.29
CA ARG A 103 -12.86 16.47 -24.48
C ARG A 103 -12.46 16.10 -23.04
N ASN A 104 -13.37 16.36 -22.11
CA ASN A 104 -13.29 16.00 -20.70
C ASN A 104 -12.13 16.66 -19.94
N LEU A 105 -11.70 17.84 -20.41
CA LEU A 105 -10.69 18.66 -19.76
C LEU A 105 -11.29 19.99 -19.31
N THR A 106 -10.74 20.51 -18.21
CA THR A 106 -10.94 21.90 -17.81
C THR A 106 -9.72 22.69 -18.24
N TYR A 107 -9.93 23.77 -18.99
CA TYR A 107 -8.92 24.73 -19.39
C TYR A 107 -9.05 25.99 -18.53
N THR A 108 -7.95 26.44 -17.93
CA THR A 108 -7.91 27.71 -17.20
C THR A 108 -6.96 28.68 -17.88
N PHE A 109 -7.46 29.88 -18.19
CA PHE A 109 -6.71 30.95 -18.84
C PHE A 109 -6.38 32.07 -17.85
N PHE A 110 -5.11 32.43 -17.76
CA PHE A 110 -4.62 33.54 -16.95
C PHE A 110 -4.21 34.71 -17.85
N ALA A 111 -4.81 35.89 -17.65
CA ALA A 111 -4.34 37.13 -18.26
C ALA A 111 -3.20 37.73 -17.43
N LEU A 112 -2.00 37.85 -18.00
CA LEU A 112 -0.78 38.28 -17.31
C LEU A 112 -0.15 39.52 -17.95
N PRO A 113 0.44 40.44 -17.17
CA PRO A 113 1.06 41.67 -17.67
C PRO A 113 2.48 41.45 -18.22
N THR A 114 3.06 42.47 -18.86
CA THR A 114 4.51 42.52 -19.11
C THR A 114 5.29 42.48 -17.79
N SER A 115 6.46 41.82 -17.76
CA SER A 115 7.37 41.92 -16.61
C SER A 115 7.81 43.39 -16.44
N PRO A 116 7.77 44.00 -15.24
CA PRO A 116 8.21 45.37 -14.97
C PRO A 116 9.67 45.63 -15.31
N SER A 117 10.50 44.58 -15.35
CA SER A 117 11.90 44.69 -15.81
C SER A 117 12.04 44.90 -17.33
N ASP A 118 10.98 44.64 -18.09
CA ASP A 118 10.90 44.96 -19.52
C ASP A 118 10.22 46.33 -19.71
N SER A 119 11.05 47.37 -19.57
CA SER A 119 10.62 48.78 -19.58
C SER A 119 10.22 49.32 -20.96
N LEU A 120 10.45 48.57 -22.04
CA LEU A 120 10.25 49.06 -23.39
C LEU A 120 8.75 49.10 -23.77
N HIS A 121 7.93 48.17 -23.27
CA HIS A 121 6.50 48.06 -23.59
C HIS A 121 5.67 47.49 -22.43
N PRO A 122 5.37 48.28 -21.37
CA PRO A 122 4.54 47.80 -20.26
C PRO A 122 3.08 47.70 -20.70
N LEU A 123 2.58 46.48 -20.88
CA LEU A 123 1.17 46.20 -21.17
C LEU A 123 0.48 45.63 -19.93
N PRO A 124 -0.72 46.12 -19.57
CA PRO A 124 -1.53 45.53 -18.49
C PRO A 124 -1.87 44.06 -18.73
N VAL A 125 -2.02 43.66 -19.99
CA VAL A 125 -2.11 42.27 -20.43
C VAL A 125 -1.19 42.11 -21.65
N ASP A 126 -0.20 41.25 -21.51
CA ASP A 126 0.79 40.93 -22.56
C ASP A 126 0.72 39.46 -22.99
N THR A 127 0.17 38.58 -22.14
CA THR A 127 0.11 37.16 -22.43
C THR A 127 -1.12 36.53 -21.81
N LEU A 128 -1.72 35.58 -22.53
CA LEU A 128 -2.71 34.65 -22.02
C LEU A 128 -2.10 33.26 -21.88
N ILE A 129 -1.97 32.76 -20.66
CA ILE A 129 -1.47 31.40 -20.41
C ILE A 129 -2.64 30.47 -20.18
N GLY A 130 -2.73 29.41 -20.96
CA GLY A 130 -3.68 28.32 -20.77
C GLY A 130 -3.03 27.12 -20.10
N ILE A 131 -3.65 26.61 -19.03
CA ILE A 131 -3.37 25.30 -18.46
C ILE A 131 -4.59 24.40 -18.62
N ASN A 132 -4.38 23.10 -18.53
CA ASN A 132 -5.46 22.12 -18.55
C ASN A 132 -5.27 21.00 -17.52
N THR A 133 -6.38 20.39 -17.15
CA THR A 133 -6.40 19.16 -16.33
C THR A 133 -5.88 17.96 -17.13
N SER A 134 -5.65 16.81 -16.48
CA SER A 134 -5.02 15.64 -17.10
C SER A 134 -6.01 14.51 -17.39
N LEU A 135 -5.97 13.96 -18.61
CA LEU A 135 -6.70 12.73 -18.97
C LEU A 135 -6.01 11.45 -18.47
N THR A 136 -4.76 11.53 -18.00
CA THR A 136 -3.93 10.35 -17.71
C THR A 136 -3.88 9.98 -16.22
N ILE A 137 -4.78 10.52 -15.40
CA ILE A 137 -4.86 10.16 -13.97
C ILE A 137 -5.24 8.67 -13.84
N PRO A 138 -4.43 7.83 -13.17
CA PRO A 138 -4.73 6.42 -13.00
C PRO A 138 -6.10 6.19 -12.33
N LYS A 139 -6.86 5.21 -12.84
CA LYS A 139 -8.22 4.95 -12.32
C LYS A 139 -8.26 4.41 -10.89
N VAL A 140 -7.13 3.89 -10.38
CA VAL A 140 -7.06 3.13 -9.11
C VAL A 140 -6.21 3.83 -8.04
N THR A 141 -5.90 5.13 -8.20
CA THR A 141 -5.15 5.88 -7.19
C THR A 141 -6.08 6.70 -6.28
N ASN A 142 -5.68 6.82 -5.02
CA ASN A 142 -6.29 7.71 -4.03
C ASN A 142 -5.50 9.03 -3.91
N ASP A 143 -4.75 9.39 -4.95
CA ASP A 143 -3.91 10.60 -4.97
C ASP A 143 -4.70 11.78 -5.54
N GLY A 144 -4.48 12.96 -4.98
CA GLY A 144 -4.76 14.22 -5.63
C GLY A 144 -3.49 14.72 -6.34
N PHE A 145 -3.63 15.69 -7.22
CA PHE A 145 -2.53 16.20 -8.02
C PHE A 145 -2.35 17.69 -7.76
N VAL A 146 -1.10 18.11 -7.57
CA VAL A 146 -0.76 19.51 -7.30
C VAL A 146 0.32 20.01 -8.25
N ARG A 147 0.21 21.26 -8.66
CA ARG A 147 1.27 21.97 -9.39
C ARG A 147 1.43 23.41 -8.93
N LEU A 148 2.51 24.04 -9.37
CA LEU A 148 2.81 25.44 -9.10
C LEU A 148 2.76 26.26 -10.38
N ILE A 149 2.14 27.44 -10.33
CA ILE A 149 2.07 28.43 -11.39
C ILE A 149 2.68 29.73 -10.85
N ASN A 150 3.62 30.29 -11.59
CA ASN A 150 4.19 31.59 -11.26
C ASN A 150 3.61 32.67 -12.17
N ALA A 151 2.63 33.41 -11.64
CA ALA A 151 2.02 34.59 -12.27
C ALA A 151 2.53 35.90 -11.67
N TYR A 152 3.56 35.86 -10.83
CA TYR A 152 4.18 37.04 -10.24
C TYR A 152 5.15 37.65 -11.26
N PRO A 153 4.90 38.89 -11.73
CA PRO A 153 5.55 39.44 -12.90
C PRO A 153 6.95 39.93 -12.57
N GLU A 154 7.89 39.01 -12.36
CA GLU A 154 9.28 39.34 -12.09
C GLU A 154 10.22 38.24 -12.60
N ASN A 155 11.07 38.57 -13.58
CA ASN A 155 11.96 37.60 -14.23
C ASN A 155 13.14 37.14 -13.35
N SER A 156 13.54 37.93 -12.36
CA SER A 156 14.56 37.60 -11.35
C SER A 156 14.05 36.64 -10.27
N SER A 157 12.74 36.43 -10.20
CA SER A 157 12.10 35.67 -9.13
C SER A 157 11.66 34.29 -9.62
N THR A 158 11.97 33.28 -8.82
CA THR A 158 11.50 31.91 -9.04
C THR A 158 10.84 31.39 -7.78
N PHE A 159 9.83 30.53 -7.95
CA PHE A 159 9.12 29.95 -6.81
C PHE A 159 9.21 28.44 -6.83
N SER A 160 9.28 27.83 -5.65
CA SER A 160 9.24 26.38 -5.49
C SER A 160 8.09 25.96 -4.61
N LEU A 161 7.45 24.83 -4.94
CA LEU A 161 6.44 24.19 -4.11
C LEU A 161 7.06 23.00 -3.39
N VAL A 162 6.92 22.97 -2.08
CA VAL A 162 7.50 21.94 -1.20
C VAL A 162 6.39 21.31 -0.38
N LEU A 163 6.38 19.98 -0.28
CA LEU A 163 5.45 19.27 0.60
C LEU A 163 5.89 19.45 2.06
N GLY A 164 4.97 19.87 2.93
CA GLY A 164 5.24 20.13 4.34
C GLY A 164 6.03 21.42 4.57
N CYS A 165 7.02 21.37 5.47
CA CYS A 165 7.89 22.49 5.79
C CYS A 165 8.81 22.90 4.62
N PRO A 166 9.37 24.13 4.63
CA PRO A 166 10.24 24.61 3.55
C PRO A 166 11.51 23.76 3.32
N GLY A 167 12.01 23.06 4.34
CA GLY A 167 13.13 22.12 4.20
C GLY A 167 12.76 20.73 3.67
N GLY A 168 11.50 20.50 3.29
CA GLY A 168 10.98 19.22 2.82
C GLY A 168 11.29 18.88 1.36
N THR A 169 10.56 17.90 0.82
CA THR A 169 10.71 17.46 -0.57
C THR A 169 10.09 18.47 -1.53
N SER A 170 10.90 19.00 -2.45
CA SER A 170 10.43 19.89 -3.52
C SER A 170 9.62 19.11 -4.54
N LEU A 171 8.38 19.54 -4.77
CA LEU A 171 7.48 19.02 -5.80
C LEU A 171 7.67 19.76 -7.12
N ALA A 172 7.91 21.08 -7.05
CA ALA A 172 8.08 21.92 -8.22
C ALA A 172 9.22 22.92 -7.96
N PRO A 173 10.45 22.68 -8.41
CA PRO A 173 11.57 23.58 -8.16
C PRO A 173 11.64 24.72 -9.18
N GLY A 174 11.80 25.96 -8.69
CA GLY A 174 12.31 27.09 -9.48
C GLY A 174 11.43 27.54 -10.66
N VAL A 175 10.11 27.54 -10.49
CA VAL A 175 9.14 27.98 -11.50
C VAL A 175 9.29 29.49 -11.76
N ARG A 176 9.68 29.85 -12.98
CA ARG A 176 9.87 31.24 -13.45
C ARG A 176 8.56 31.89 -13.84
N TYR A 177 8.55 33.23 -13.93
CA TYR A 177 7.37 33.98 -14.35
C TYR A 177 6.83 33.44 -15.68
N ARG A 178 5.50 33.31 -15.78
CA ARG A 178 4.77 32.69 -16.91
C ARG A 178 5.01 31.18 -17.06
N GLY A 179 5.64 30.55 -16.08
CA GLY A 179 5.85 29.11 -16.02
C GLY A 179 4.84 28.42 -15.11
N PHE A 180 4.65 27.12 -15.37
CA PHE A 180 3.96 26.21 -14.47
C PHE A 180 4.69 24.85 -14.45
N SER A 181 4.58 24.11 -13.35
CA SER A 181 5.22 22.80 -13.19
C SER A 181 4.38 21.65 -13.74
N SER A 182 4.97 20.45 -13.78
CA SER A 182 4.20 19.21 -13.84
C SER A 182 3.27 19.08 -12.63
N SER A 183 2.20 18.31 -12.82
CA SER A 183 1.33 17.88 -11.73
C SER A 183 1.96 16.70 -11.01
N GLU A 184 2.20 16.85 -9.71
CA GLU A 184 2.78 15.82 -8.85
C GLU A 184 1.68 15.09 -8.05
N PRO A 185 1.71 13.75 -7.96
CA PRO A 185 0.75 12.99 -7.17
C PRO A 185 1.07 13.12 -5.68
N ILE A 186 0.07 13.53 -4.90
CA ILE A 186 0.11 13.60 -3.45
C ILE A 186 -1.07 12.81 -2.91
N LEU A 187 -0.82 12.02 -1.88
CA LEU A 187 -1.89 11.28 -1.22
C LEU A 187 -2.99 12.27 -0.79
N SER A 188 -4.24 11.98 -1.13
CA SER A 188 -5.39 12.89 -0.86
C SER A 188 -5.55 13.17 0.63
N GLY A 189 -6.44 14.07 1.02
CA GLY A 189 -6.68 14.51 2.39
C GLY A 189 -6.07 15.86 2.72
N GLU A 190 -6.06 16.18 4.02
CA GLU A 190 -5.46 17.40 4.53
C GLU A 190 -3.93 17.33 4.39
N ASN A 191 -3.37 18.18 3.54
CA ASN A 191 -1.94 18.31 3.32
C ASN A 191 -1.50 19.76 3.51
N THR A 192 -0.24 19.93 3.88
CA THR A 192 0.38 21.26 4.00
C THR A 192 1.51 21.43 3.00
N PHE A 193 1.65 22.62 2.44
CA PHE A 193 2.62 22.95 1.41
C PHE A 193 3.32 24.26 1.72
N SER A 194 4.63 24.30 1.55
CA SER A 194 5.40 25.55 1.61
C SER A 194 5.66 26.08 0.22
N VAL A 195 5.55 27.40 0.05
CA VAL A 195 6.01 28.07 -1.18
C VAL A 195 7.28 28.84 -0.85
N ILE A 196 8.36 28.56 -1.59
CA ILE A 196 9.67 29.18 -1.40
C ILE A 196 9.91 30.15 -2.54
N HIS A 197 10.19 31.41 -2.21
CA HIS A 197 10.62 32.44 -3.14
C HIS A 197 12.14 32.50 -3.18
N ASN A 198 12.71 32.40 -4.38
CA ASN A 198 14.12 32.62 -4.62
C ASN A 198 14.28 33.87 -5.49
N HIS A 199 14.91 34.88 -4.92
CA HIS A 199 15.17 36.17 -5.54
C HIS A 199 16.60 36.61 -5.18
N ASP A 200 17.40 36.96 -6.19
CA ASP A 200 18.81 37.36 -6.05
C ASP A 200 19.67 36.35 -5.24
N GLY A 201 19.38 35.06 -5.37
CA GLY A 201 20.09 33.98 -4.67
C GLY A 201 19.71 33.84 -3.19
N LYS A 202 18.74 34.61 -2.69
CA LYS A 202 18.17 34.46 -1.35
C LYS A 202 16.90 33.63 -1.43
N MET A 203 16.80 32.61 -0.59
CA MET A 203 15.60 31.79 -0.45
C MET A 203 14.82 32.24 0.78
N GLU A 204 13.56 32.59 0.60
CA GLU A 204 12.62 32.94 1.67
C GLU A 204 11.35 32.10 1.55
N SER A 205 10.76 31.70 2.67
CA SER A 205 9.45 31.05 2.68
C SER A 205 8.36 32.12 2.61
N LEU A 206 7.43 32.00 1.67
CA LEU A 206 6.25 32.86 1.57
C LEU A 206 5.16 32.50 2.58
N GLY A 207 5.22 31.29 3.13
CA GLY A 207 4.21 30.77 4.04
C GLY A 207 4.09 29.26 3.94
N LEU A 208 3.30 28.72 4.87
CA LEU A 208 2.87 27.34 4.92
C LEU A 208 1.36 27.31 4.72
N PHE A 209 0.88 26.55 3.77
CA PHE A 209 -0.51 26.58 3.33
C PHE A 209 -1.16 25.21 3.47
N ARG A 210 -2.40 25.18 3.92
CA ARG A 210 -3.22 23.97 4.02
C ARG A 210 -4.08 23.80 2.79
N LEU A 211 -4.23 22.56 2.35
CA LEU A 211 -5.12 22.16 1.27
C LEU A 211 -5.75 20.79 1.59
N ASP A 212 -7.07 20.74 1.59
CA ASP A 212 -7.85 19.50 1.68
C ASP A 212 -8.07 18.95 0.27
N MET A 213 -7.26 17.94 -0.09
CA MET A 213 -7.28 17.34 -1.41
C MET A 213 -8.28 16.17 -1.47
N VAL A 214 -9.08 16.08 -2.53
CA VAL A 214 -9.92 14.89 -2.77
C VAL A 214 -9.23 13.90 -3.71
N PRO A 215 -9.55 12.59 -3.64
CA PRO A 215 -9.06 11.61 -4.61
C PRO A 215 -9.31 12.05 -6.05
N LYS A 216 -8.26 12.05 -6.86
CA LYS A 216 -8.23 12.48 -8.26
C LYS A 216 -8.55 13.97 -8.46
N GLY A 217 -8.54 14.77 -7.39
CA GLY A 217 -8.59 16.23 -7.48
C GLY A 217 -7.34 16.78 -8.17
N GLU A 218 -7.47 17.88 -8.89
CA GLU A 218 -6.36 18.60 -9.50
C GLU A 218 -6.33 20.04 -8.96
N TYR A 219 -5.19 20.44 -8.41
CA TYR A 219 -5.02 21.71 -7.71
C TYR A 219 -3.78 22.46 -8.22
N SER A 220 -3.87 23.78 -8.30
CA SER A 220 -2.75 24.65 -8.65
C SER A 220 -2.50 25.69 -7.57
N PHE A 221 -1.29 25.72 -7.03
CA PHE A 221 -0.79 26.87 -6.28
C PHE A 221 -0.39 27.95 -7.28
N VAL A 222 -0.93 29.16 -7.15
CA VAL A 222 -0.66 30.28 -8.06
C VAL A 222 -0.06 31.43 -7.26
N VAL A 223 1.17 31.80 -7.59
CA VAL A 223 1.82 32.98 -6.99
C VAL A 223 1.48 34.20 -7.83
N VAL A 224 0.87 35.21 -7.22
CA VAL A 224 0.39 36.42 -7.89
C VAL A 224 0.99 37.69 -7.28
N TYR A 225 0.85 38.80 -7.98
CA TYR A 225 1.27 40.12 -7.51
C TYR A 225 0.29 40.69 -6.47
N GLY A 226 0.70 40.77 -5.20
CA GLY A 226 -0.14 41.36 -4.15
C GLY A 226 -0.29 42.88 -4.27
N GLN A 227 -1.37 43.43 -3.70
CA GLN A 227 -1.60 44.89 -3.67
C GLN A 227 -0.49 45.67 -2.94
N SER A 228 0.25 45.01 -2.04
CA SER A 228 1.42 45.58 -1.35
C SER A 228 2.73 45.48 -2.16
N GLY A 229 2.67 45.01 -3.41
CA GLY A 229 3.84 44.73 -4.25
C GLY A 229 4.65 43.50 -3.84
N LYS A 230 4.10 42.64 -2.97
CA LYS A 230 4.73 41.40 -2.50
C LYS A 230 4.05 40.19 -3.15
N PRO A 231 4.75 39.06 -3.35
CA PRO A 231 4.12 37.84 -3.81
C PRO A 231 3.06 37.35 -2.81
N VAL A 232 1.90 36.92 -3.32
CA VAL A 232 0.81 36.31 -2.54
C VAL A 232 0.44 34.98 -3.19
N VAL A 233 0.05 34.00 -2.38
CA VAL A 233 -0.25 32.64 -2.84
C VAL A 233 -1.77 32.42 -2.87
N TYR A 234 -2.26 31.92 -3.99
CA TYR A 234 -3.64 31.49 -4.21
C TYR A 234 -3.65 29.99 -4.49
N VAL A 235 -4.79 29.34 -4.26
CA VAL A 235 -5.06 27.97 -4.70
C VAL A 235 -6.21 28.00 -5.70
N LEU A 236 -6.04 27.23 -6.76
CA LEU A 236 -7.04 26.92 -7.77
C LEU A 236 -7.44 25.45 -7.62
N ASP A 237 -8.71 25.18 -7.33
CA ASP A 237 -9.32 23.88 -7.60
C ASP A 237 -9.73 23.83 -9.07
N GLU A 238 -9.04 23.02 -9.85
CA GLU A 238 -9.20 22.99 -11.31
C GLU A 238 -10.45 22.25 -11.76
N LEU A 239 -11.08 21.48 -10.87
CA LEU A 239 -12.27 20.68 -11.17
C LEU A 239 -13.55 21.29 -10.59
N ASN A 240 -13.45 22.12 -9.56
CA ASN A 240 -14.59 22.88 -9.04
C ASN A 240 -15.10 23.86 -10.12
N PRO A 241 -16.37 23.84 -10.54
CA PRO A 241 -16.87 24.69 -11.63
C PRO A 241 -17.20 26.13 -11.21
N SER A 242 -17.25 26.43 -9.90
CA SER A 242 -17.71 27.74 -9.43
C SER A 242 -16.66 28.85 -9.58
N ALA A 243 -17.10 30.12 -9.48
CA ALA A 243 -16.22 31.28 -9.45
C ALA A 243 -15.33 31.39 -8.19
N ASN A 244 -15.61 30.59 -7.15
CA ASN A 244 -14.84 30.54 -5.91
C ASN A 244 -13.69 29.52 -5.96
N ALA A 245 -13.51 28.84 -7.08
CA ALA A 245 -12.47 27.83 -7.22
C ALA A 245 -11.05 28.42 -7.17
N PHE A 246 -10.89 29.72 -7.46
CA PHE A 246 -9.64 30.46 -7.25
C PHE A 246 -9.76 31.36 -6.02
N ALA A 247 -9.02 31.03 -4.96
CA ALA A 247 -9.09 31.76 -3.70
C ALA A 247 -7.70 31.90 -3.05
N PRO A 248 -7.49 32.87 -2.14
CA PRO A 248 -6.26 32.94 -1.35
C PRO A 248 -5.96 31.61 -0.67
N ALA A 249 -4.70 31.19 -0.69
CA ALA A 249 -4.29 29.96 -0.04
C ALA A 249 -4.50 30.06 1.48
N GLN A 250 -5.02 29.01 2.11
CA GLN A 250 -5.24 29.01 3.55
C GLN A 250 -3.91 28.87 4.28
N GLU A 251 -3.43 29.93 4.93
CA GLU A 251 -2.19 29.90 5.71
C GLU A 251 -2.36 29.12 7.02
N VAL A 252 -1.30 28.40 7.42
CA VAL A 252 -1.20 27.70 8.70
C VAL A 252 -0.30 28.51 9.63
N GLU A 253 -0.92 29.23 10.56
CA GLU A 253 -0.19 30.03 11.55
C GLU A 253 0.49 29.16 12.62
N ALA A 254 -0.17 28.07 13.02
CA ALA A 254 0.33 27.16 14.05
C ALA A 254 1.38 26.20 13.47
N LYS A 255 2.65 26.56 13.61
CA LYS A 255 3.80 25.73 13.20
C LYS A 255 4.18 24.69 14.26
N ALA A 256 3.19 23.98 14.77
CA ALA A 256 3.36 23.03 15.86
C ALA A 256 3.36 21.60 15.33
N THR A 257 4.09 20.70 15.96
CA THR A 257 4.02 19.25 15.71
C THR A 257 4.14 18.53 17.05
N ASN A 258 3.57 17.33 17.16
CA ASN A 258 3.58 16.59 18.42
C ASN A 258 4.47 15.36 18.28
N ILE A 259 5.35 15.14 19.25
CA ILE A 259 6.21 13.96 19.30
C ILE A 259 6.02 13.29 20.66
N ARG A 260 5.73 11.98 20.64
CA ARG A 260 5.86 11.10 21.81
C ARG A 260 7.07 10.19 21.64
N THR A 261 7.68 9.80 22.75
CA THR A 261 8.82 8.87 22.75
C THR A 261 8.42 7.53 23.35
N ILE A 262 8.83 6.45 22.68
CA ILE A 262 8.70 5.08 23.17
C ILE A 262 10.10 4.50 23.28
N ASN A 263 10.55 4.25 24.51
CA ASN A 263 11.91 3.78 24.74
C ASN A 263 11.96 2.27 24.96
N PHE A 264 12.75 1.55 24.15
CA PHE A 264 13.10 0.14 24.37
C PHE A 264 14.59 -0.04 24.71
N SER A 265 15.38 1.04 24.68
CA SER A 265 16.79 1.03 25.07
C SER A 265 16.95 0.96 26.58
N SER A 266 17.99 0.23 27.01
CA SER A 266 18.42 0.12 28.40
C SER A 266 19.40 1.23 28.83
N LYS A 267 19.80 2.13 27.93
CA LYS A 267 20.85 3.14 28.17
C LYS A 267 20.29 4.45 28.69
N THR A 268 21.17 5.21 29.34
CA THR A 268 20.94 6.61 29.73
C THR A 268 21.34 7.54 28.59
N PHE A 269 20.41 8.38 28.14
CA PHE A 269 20.63 9.40 27.11
C PHE A 269 19.49 10.43 27.15
N ASP A 270 19.71 11.56 26.49
CA ASP A 270 18.68 12.56 26.22
C ASP A 270 18.39 12.60 24.72
N VAL A 271 17.18 13.02 24.35
CA VAL A 271 16.77 13.21 22.96
C VAL A 271 16.38 14.66 22.75
N ASN A 272 16.94 15.29 21.73
CA ASN A 272 16.66 16.68 21.36
C ASN A 272 16.11 16.77 19.93
N LEU A 273 15.12 17.63 19.71
CA LEU A 273 14.73 18.12 18.39
C LEU A 273 15.47 19.44 18.16
N ASP A 274 16.42 19.44 17.23
CA ASP A 274 17.36 20.53 17.05
C ASP A 274 18.04 20.87 18.40
N ASP A 275 17.75 22.04 18.98
CA ASP A 275 18.26 22.47 20.29
C ASP A 275 17.25 22.29 21.45
N GLU A 276 16.03 21.80 21.16
CA GLU A 276 14.95 21.64 22.13
C GLU A 276 14.91 20.21 22.70
N LEU A 277 14.92 20.07 24.03
CA LEU A 277 14.86 18.76 24.71
C LEU A 277 13.47 18.12 24.54
N ILE A 278 13.43 16.91 23.97
CA ILE A 278 12.21 16.10 23.87
C ILE A 278 11.99 15.29 25.15
N VAL A 279 13.02 14.56 25.56
CA VAL A 279 12.99 13.70 26.74
C VAL A 279 14.39 13.57 27.31
N SER A 280 14.48 13.61 28.64
CA SER A 280 15.73 13.30 29.36
C SER A 280 15.62 11.95 30.03
N ASN A 281 16.67 11.13 29.88
CA ASN A 281 16.80 9.79 30.44
C ASN A 281 15.49 8.98 30.40
N PRO A 282 14.95 8.67 29.20
CA PRO A 282 13.64 8.06 29.06
C PRO A 282 13.61 6.69 29.76
N LYS A 283 12.53 6.43 30.51
CA LYS A 283 12.33 5.14 31.18
C LYS A 283 12.20 4.03 30.13
N LYS A 284 12.92 2.92 30.30
CA LYS A 284 12.80 1.74 29.44
C LYS A 284 11.37 1.16 29.47
N GLU A 285 10.93 0.68 28.32
CA GLU A 285 9.61 0.08 28.06
C GLU A 285 8.46 1.00 28.48
N PHE A 286 8.60 2.30 28.21
CA PHE A 286 7.63 3.32 28.57
C PHE A 286 7.26 4.21 27.39
N ILE A 287 5.98 4.56 27.32
CA ILE A 287 5.37 5.44 26.33
C ILE A 287 5.11 6.78 27.01
N ASN A 288 5.79 7.83 26.57
CA ASN A 288 5.54 9.20 27.05
C ASN A 288 4.30 9.81 26.39
N SER A 289 3.82 10.93 26.93
CA SER A 289 2.80 11.75 26.28
C SER A 289 3.30 12.39 25.00
N TYR A 290 2.36 12.77 24.14
CA TYR A 290 2.64 13.70 23.05
C TYR A 290 2.96 15.07 23.63
N ASN A 291 4.16 15.57 23.34
CA ASN A 291 4.56 16.94 23.64
C ASN A 291 4.62 17.74 22.33
N GLN A 292 4.25 19.01 22.42
CA GLN A 292 4.20 19.92 21.28
C GLN A 292 5.56 20.60 21.10
N TYR A 293 6.06 20.61 19.87
CA TYR A 293 7.30 21.24 19.44
C TYR A 293 7.06 22.15 18.24
N THR A 294 8.03 23.03 17.96
CA THR A 294 7.95 23.89 16.78
C THR A 294 8.46 23.14 15.54
N ALA A 295 7.59 22.94 14.56
CA ALA A 295 7.97 22.52 13.22
C ALA A 295 8.23 23.74 12.32
N CYS A 296 8.92 23.54 11.19
CA CYS A 296 9.15 24.60 10.18
C CYS A 296 9.77 25.90 10.71
N SER A 297 10.68 25.83 11.70
CA SER A 297 11.38 27.00 12.27
C SER A 297 12.35 27.67 11.29
N GLY A 298 12.67 27.02 10.16
CA GLY A 298 13.51 27.55 9.09
C GLY A 298 13.35 26.83 7.75
N THR A 299 14.34 27.01 6.87
CA THR A 299 14.41 26.35 5.55
C THR A 299 15.26 25.07 5.55
N SER A 300 15.86 24.71 6.68
CA SER A 300 16.59 23.46 6.87
C SER A 300 15.68 22.32 7.34
N ILE A 301 16.12 21.09 7.07
CA ILE A 301 15.52 19.89 7.65
C ILE A 301 15.81 19.82 9.16
N SER A 302 14.85 19.38 9.97
CA SER A 302 15.04 19.23 11.41
C SER A 302 15.92 18.02 11.73
N SER A 303 16.61 18.07 12.88
CA SER A 303 17.48 17.03 13.38
C SER A 303 16.98 16.47 14.71
N LEU A 304 16.95 15.15 14.84
CA LEU A 304 16.68 14.43 16.08
C LEU A 304 17.99 13.83 16.60
N ASN A 305 18.49 14.40 17.69
CA ASN A 305 19.80 14.07 18.24
C ASN A 305 19.63 13.28 19.54
N VAL A 306 20.27 12.11 19.62
CA VAL A 306 20.41 11.38 20.87
C VAL A 306 21.79 11.65 21.43
N VAL A 307 21.84 12.19 22.64
CA VAL A 307 23.10 12.59 23.29
C VAL A 307 23.26 11.93 24.65
N ASN A 308 24.48 11.58 25.02
CA ASN A 308 24.82 11.15 26.37
C ASN A 308 26.09 11.87 26.81
N SER A 309 26.00 12.64 27.90
CA SER A 309 27.14 13.34 28.49
C SER A 309 27.93 14.23 27.51
N GLY A 310 27.25 14.77 26.49
CA GLY A 310 27.84 15.60 25.43
C GLY A 310 28.21 14.85 24.15
N ASP A 311 28.29 13.52 24.18
CA ASP A 311 28.56 12.70 23.00
C ASP A 311 27.27 12.40 22.23
N THR A 312 27.29 12.57 20.90
CA THR A 312 26.17 12.21 20.04
C THR A 312 26.17 10.71 19.77
N LEU A 313 25.16 10.00 20.28
CA LEU A 313 24.98 8.55 20.07
C LEU A 313 24.33 8.25 18.71
N SER A 314 23.43 9.12 18.25
CA SER A 314 22.86 9.08 16.91
C SER A 314 22.20 10.39 16.50
N ASN A 315 22.02 10.56 15.19
CA ASN A 315 21.34 11.71 14.59
C ASN A 315 20.41 11.20 13.47
N LEU A 316 19.18 11.72 13.42
CA LEU A 316 18.18 11.46 12.39
C LEU A 316 17.68 12.80 11.82
N PHE A 317 17.81 13.01 10.51
CA PHE A 317 17.25 14.18 9.83
C PHE A 317 15.86 13.89 9.29
N THR A 318 14.90 14.78 9.55
CA THR A 318 13.50 14.60 9.16
C THR A 318 12.81 15.94 8.87
N SER A 319 11.88 15.94 7.92
CA SER A 319 10.98 17.07 7.71
C SER A 319 9.67 16.79 8.43
N LEU A 320 9.43 17.50 9.53
CA LEU A 320 8.23 17.33 10.35
C LEU A 320 7.06 18.06 9.70
N GLU A 321 5.91 17.41 9.63
CA GLU A 321 4.66 18.07 9.25
C GLU A 321 4.07 18.79 10.46
N VAL A 322 3.40 19.91 10.20
CA VAL A 322 2.65 20.65 11.22
C VAL A 322 1.33 19.96 11.53
N LEU A 323 0.84 20.13 12.75
CA LEU A 323 -0.44 19.59 13.25
C LEU A 323 -0.53 18.07 13.12
N ARG A 324 0.61 17.38 13.23
CA ARG A 324 0.72 15.93 13.15
C ARG A 324 1.35 15.34 14.41
N ASN A 325 1.01 14.09 14.67
CA ASN A 325 1.50 13.31 15.78
C ASN A 325 2.53 12.28 15.27
N TYR A 326 3.72 12.29 15.85
CA TYR A 326 4.81 11.38 15.53
C TYR A 326 5.19 10.53 16.74
N SER A 327 5.50 9.25 16.48
CA SER A 327 6.01 8.33 17.50
C SER A 327 7.49 8.07 17.25
N LEU A 328 8.35 8.49 18.17
CA LEU A 328 9.79 8.26 18.13
C LEU A 328 10.15 7.01 18.96
N TYR A 329 10.62 5.98 18.28
CA TYR A 329 11.06 4.72 18.88
C TYR A 329 12.57 4.70 19.06
N LEU A 330 13.03 4.23 20.21
CA LEU A 330 14.44 4.24 20.61
C LEU A 330 14.90 2.82 20.97
N PHE A 331 15.91 2.30 20.28
CA PHE A 331 16.42 0.93 20.44
C PHE A 331 17.95 0.91 20.64
N ASP A 332 18.45 -0.14 21.28
CA ASP A 332 19.88 -0.38 21.42
C ASP A 332 20.49 -0.88 20.10
N GLU A 333 21.61 -0.29 19.67
CA GLU A 333 22.41 -0.73 18.51
C GLU A 333 23.91 -0.71 18.87
N GLY A 334 24.40 -1.81 19.48
CA GLY A 334 25.75 -1.85 20.04
C GLY A 334 25.93 -0.78 21.12
N ASP A 335 26.88 0.14 20.94
CA ASP A 335 27.08 1.29 21.84
C ASP A 335 26.22 2.51 21.47
N LYS A 336 25.51 2.48 20.34
CA LYS A 336 24.64 3.58 19.86
C LYS A 336 23.17 3.38 20.20
N ILE A 337 22.35 4.37 19.85
CA ILE A 337 20.88 4.32 19.90
C ILE A 337 20.33 4.42 18.49
N ARG A 338 19.52 3.46 18.08
CA ARG A 338 18.76 3.53 16.83
C ARG A 338 17.46 4.28 17.08
N GLN A 339 17.30 5.39 16.36
CA GLN A 339 16.06 6.19 16.32
C GLN A 339 15.21 5.75 15.14
N ILE A 340 13.91 5.56 15.36
CA ILE A 340 12.92 5.35 14.29
C ILE A 340 11.78 6.32 14.52
N LEU A 341 11.66 7.35 13.69
CA LEU A 341 10.52 8.26 13.72
C LEU A 341 9.42 7.72 12.81
N ALA A 342 8.34 7.23 13.40
CA ALA A 342 7.19 6.76 12.64
C ALA A 342 6.27 7.94 12.28
N PRO A 343 5.91 8.12 10.99
CA PRO A 343 5.08 9.24 10.53
C PRO A 343 3.65 9.15 11.10
N PRO A 344 2.82 10.21 11.02
CA PRO A 344 1.40 10.10 11.41
C PRO A 344 0.67 9.01 10.60
N PHE A 345 -0.35 8.38 11.21
CA PHE A 345 -1.24 7.49 10.48
C PHE A 345 -2.08 8.29 9.48
N LYS A 346 -1.77 8.15 8.19
CA LYS A 346 -2.54 8.76 7.09
C LYS A 346 -3.33 7.67 6.38
N VAL A 347 -4.67 7.74 6.47
CA VAL A 347 -5.56 6.75 5.85
C VAL A 347 -6.66 7.47 5.08
N PHE A 348 -6.99 6.95 3.89
CA PHE A 348 -8.02 7.49 3.00
C PHE A 348 -8.93 6.38 2.49
N GLY A 349 -10.22 6.66 2.31
CA GLY A 349 -11.20 5.71 1.77
C GLY A 349 -11.82 4.79 2.82
N GLU A 350 -11.89 3.48 2.53
CA GLU A 350 -12.55 2.40 3.29
C GLU A 350 -11.93 2.09 4.67
N ALA A 351 -11.46 3.11 5.40
CA ALA A 351 -10.90 2.97 6.74
C ALA A 351 -11.98 2.70 7.80
N GLU A 352 -13.22 3.11 7.53
CA GLU A 352 -14.33 2.98 8.46
C GLU A 352 -14.57 1.50 8.81
N GLY A 353 -14.59 1.20 10.10
CA GLY A 353 -14.75 -0.16 10.62
C GLY A 353 -13.48 -1.01 10.51
N LYS A 354 -12.35 -0.48 10.02
CA LYS A 354 -11.08 -1.22 9.93
C LYS A 354 -10.11 -0.83 11.03
N SER A 355 -9.21 -1.74 11.34
CA SER A 355 -8.03 -1.50 12.15
C SER A 355 -6.85 -1.13 11.25
N ILE A 356 -6.12 -0.10 11.65
CA ILE A 356 -5.00 0.44 10.89
C ILE A 356 -3.71 -0.07 11.53
N ILE A 357 -2.82 -0.72 10.78
CA ILE A 357 -1.63 -1.36 11.36
C ILE A 357 -0.38 -0.98 10.58
N ARG A 358 0.69 -0.69 11.32
CA ARG A 358 2.06 -0.66 10.80
C ARG A 358 2.99 -1.48 11.68
N VAL A 359 4.17 -1.78 11.16
CA VAL A 359 5.19 -2.59 11.82
C VAL A 359 6.49 -1.80 11.95
N VAL A 360 7.14 -1.89 13.10
CA VAL A 360 8.48 -1.37 13.36
C VAL A 360 9.41 -2.54 13.71
N ASN A 361 10.55 -2.63 13.02
CA ASN A 361 11.61 -3.56 13.36
C ASN A 361 12.73 -2.84 14.13
N GLY A 362 12.70 -2.97 15.46
CA GLY A 362 13.71 -2.45 16.37
C GLY A 362 14.68 -3.50 16.90
N ASN A 363 14.66 -4.72 16.39
CA ASN A 363 15.58 -5.78 16.83
C ASN A 363 16.75 -5.92 15.83
N PRO A 364 18.00 -5.61 16.24
CA PRO A 364 19.16 -5.64 15.35
C PRO A 364 19.58 -7.04 14.90
N ASP A 365 19.11 -8.10 15.57
CA ASP A 365 19.46 -9.49 15.22
C ASP A 365 18.76 -9.95 13.93
N TYR A 366 17.73 -9.21 13.48
CA TYR A 366 16.97 -9.52 12.27
C TYR A 366 17.11 -8.39 11.24
N SER A 367 17.87 -8.65 10.18
CA SER A 367 18.10 -7.69 9.08
C SER A 367 16.81 -7.26 8.38
N GLY A 368 15.78 -8.10 8.38
CA GLY A 368 14.42 -7.77 7.96
C GLY A 368 13.40 -8.76 8.53
N ILE A 369 12.15 -8.33 8.69
CA ILE A 369 11.05 -9.17 9.18
C ILE A 369 9.83 -9.09 8.26
N THR A 370 9.07 -10.18 8.22
CA THR A 370 7.76 -10.27 7.60
C THR A 370 6.73 -10.60 8.66
N VAL A 371 5.66 -9.82 8.71
CA VAL A 371 4.56 -9.97 9.67
C VAL A 371 3.30 -10.31 8.90
N ALA A 372 2.61 -11.36 9.31
CA ALA A 372 1.39 -11.81 8.67
C ALA A 372 0.38 -12.33 9.70
N PHE A 373 -0.91 -12.21 9.40
CA PHE A 373 -1.93 -12.94 10.12
C PHE A 373 -1.84 -14.43 9.81
N GLY A 374 -2.05 -15.27 10.82
CA GLY A 374 -2.44 -16.66 10.64
C GLY A 374 -3.90 -16.76 10.18
N ALA A 375 -4.38 -17.99 10.01
CA ALA A 375 -5.78 -18.25 9.73
C ALA A 375 -6.66 -17.75 10.89
N ARG A 376 -7.66 -16.91 10.57
CA ARG A 376 -8.53 -16.27 11.56
C ARG A 376 -9.92 -15.97 11.00
N GLU A 377 -10.91 -16.01 11.87
CA GLU A 377 -12.23 -15.44 11.56
C GLU A 377 -12.19 -13.92 11.56
N ILE A 378 -12.99 -13.33 10.68
CA ILE A 378 -13.24 -11.91 10.67
C ILE A 378 -14.42 -11.59 11.59
N ALA A 379 -14.24 -10.63 12.50
CA ALA A 379 -15.33 -10.22 13.39
C ALA A 379 -16.55 -9.73 12.59
N GLY A 380 -17.74 -10.19 12.95
CA GLY A 380 -18.99 -9.80 12.30
C GLY A 380 -19.26 -10.47 10.95
N SER A 381 -18.39 -11.36 10.47
CA SER A 381 -18.63 -12.18 9.28
C SER A 381 -18.51 -13.68 9.60
N ASN A 382 -19.06 -14.53 8.73
CA ASN A 382 -18.84 -15.99 8.77
C ASN A 382 -17.69 -16.40 7.85
N GLU A 383 -16.75 -15.49 7.58
CA GLU A 383 -15.64 -15.71 6.64
C GLU A 383 -14.32 -16.00 7.36
N LEU A 384 -13.61 -17.02 6.87
CA LEU A 384 -12.27 -17.37 7.31
C LEU A 384 -11.23 -16.84 6.31
N LYS A 385 -10.26 -16.07 6.80
CA LYS A 385 -9.10 -15.66 6.00
C LYS A 385 -7.93 -16.60 6.23
N TYR A 386 -7.38 -17.16 5.16
CA TYR A 386 -6.24 -18.09 5.18
C TYR A 386 -4.90 -17.35 5.02
N GLY A 387 -4.58 -16.54 6.02
CA GLY A 387 -3.34 -15.77 6.08
C GLY A 387 -3.35 -14.50 5.22
N GLU A 388 -2.82 -13.43 5.79
CA GLU A 388 -2.80 -12.10 5.16
C GLU A 388 -1.54 -11.38 5.60
N THR A 389 -0.75 -10.88 4.64
CA THR A 389 0.49 -10.17 4.95
C THR A 389 0.17 -8.79 5.51
N ILE A 390 0.71 -8.46 6.68
CA ILE A 390 0.65 -7.12 7.27
C ILE A 390 1.78 -6.25 6.72
N ALA A 391 3.02 -6.75 6.78
CA ALA A 391 4.19 -6.08 6.26
C ALA A 391 5.24 -7.09 5.78
N ARG A 392 5.99 -6.75 4.72
CA ARG A 392 7.07 -7.58 4.16
C ARG A 392 8.40 -6.87 4.29
N ASP A 393 9.41 -7.65 4.63
CA ASP A 393 10.82 -7.25 4.62
C ASP A 393 11.11 -5.90 5.31
N VAL A 394 10.49 -5.67 6.48
CA VAL A 394 10.71 -4.48 7.29
C VAL A 394 12.12 -4.54 7.88
N LYS A 395 13.04 -3.78 7.31
CA LYS A 395 14.45 -3.80 7.72
C LYS A 395 14.63 -3.25 9.14
N PHE A 396 15.69 -3.66 9.80
CA PHE A 396 16.06 -3.08 11.09
C PHE A 396 16.22 -1.56 10.98
N GLY A 397 15.55 -0.82 11.87
CA GLY A 397 15.55 0.64 11.85
C GLY A 397 14.50 1.25 10.92
N GLN A 398 13.57 0.47 10.38
CA GLN A 398 12.51 0.96 9.50
C GLN A 398 11.10 0.74 10.08
N VAL A 399 10.18 1.54 9.56
CA VAL A 399 8.74 1.40 9.74
C VAL A 399 8.11 0.96 8.42
N SER A 400 7.15 0.04 8.47
CA SER A 400 6.41 -0.39 7.29
C SER A 400 5.43 0.68 6.81
N ASN A 401 4.93 0.50 5.58
CA ASN A 401 3.67 1.14 5.19
C ASN A 401 2.53 0.69 6.10
N ILE A 402 1.46 1.48 6.12
CA ILE A 402 0.24 1.20 6.85
C ILE A 402 -0.63 0.23 6.03
N GLY A 403 -1.25 -0.74 6.69
CA GLY A 403 -2.28 -1.61 6.12
C GLY A 403 -3.62 -1.46 6.86
N LEU A 404 -4.71 -1.77 6.16
CA LEU A 404 -6.08 -1.74 6.68
C LEU A 404 -6.60 -3.17 6.78
N PHE A 405 -7.04 -3.55 7.98
CA PHE A 405 -7.42 -4.93 8.27
C PHE A 405 -8.71 -4.98 9.07
N GLU A 406 -9.44 -6.08 8.92
CA GLU A 406 -10.64 -6.29 9.72
C GLU A 406 -10.29 -6.44 11.21
N PRO A 407 -11.14 -5.91 12.11
CA PRO A 407 -11.00 -6.07 13.56
C PRO A 407 -11.19 -7.53 14.00
N GLY A 408 -10.96 -7.79 15.28
CA GLY A 408 -11.18 -9.08 15.94
C GLY A 408 -9.90 -9.76 16.42
N LEU A 409 -10.07 -10.96 16.96
CA LEU A 409 -8.96 -11.76 17.46
C LEU A 409 -8.06 -12.20 16.30
N SER A 410 -6.79 -11.83 16.41
CA SER A 410 -5.85 -11.81 15.31
C SER A 410 -4.56 -12.56 15.70
N PRO A 411 -4.42 -13.83 15.27
CA PRO A 411 -3.16 -14.55 15.35
C PRO A 411 -2.18 -13.90 14.39
N ILE A 412 -1.03 -13.45 14.89
CA ILE A 412 0.02 -12.80 14.11
C ILE A 412 1.27 -13.67 14.18
N THR A 413 1.91 -13.85 13.03
CA THR A 413 3.13 -14.61 12.83
C THR A 413 4.24 -13.69 12.37
N LEU A 414 5.43 -13.87 12.93
CA LEU A 414 6.64 -13.13 12.59
C LEU A 414 7.67 -14.09 12.00
N PHE A 415 8.18 -13.73 10.83
CA PHE A 415 9.27 -14.44 10.16
C PHE A 415 10.43 -13.50 9.87
N ALA A 416 11.66 -14.01 9.95
CA ALA A 416 12.81 -13.34 9.37
C ALA A 416 12.65 -13.28 7.84
N ALA A 417 12.98 -12.14 7.24
CA ALA A 417 12.91 -11.92 5.79
C ALA A 417 14.13 -12.50 5.03
N THR A 418 14.78 -13.50 5.63
CA THR A 418 15.86 -14.28 5.01
C THR A 418 15.30 -15.29 4.01
N GLN A 419 16.16 -15.83 3.15
CA GLN A 419 15.83 -17.00 2.35
C GLN A 419 16.70 -18.19 2.82
N PRO A 420 16.09 -19.24 3.39
CA PRO A 420 14.66 -19.39 3.70
C PRO A 420 14.22 -18.54 4.90
N ALA A 421 12.90 -18.30 4.97
CA ALA A 421 12.29 -17.56 6.07
C ALA A 421 12.32 -18.40 7.36
N GLN A 422 12.80 -17.81 8.44
CA GLN A 422 12.82 -18.44 9.76
C GLN A 422 11.67 -17.90 10.60
N TYR A 423 10.92 -18.77 11.26
CA TYR A 423 9.88 -18.34 12.20
C TYR A 423 10.54 -17.77 13.45
N ILE A 424 10.13 -16.57 13.85
CA ILE A 424 10.66 -15.88 15.03
C ILE A 424 9.73 -16.13 16.21
N THR A 425 8.47 -15.74 16.08
CA THR A 425 7.45 -15.86 17.12
C THR A 425 6.05 -15.72 16.52
N GLY A 426 5.05 -15.99 17.33
CA GLY A 426 3.65 -15.83 16.99
C GLY A 426 2.90 -15.41 18.23
N VAL A 427 1.95 -14.49 18.05
CA VAL A 427 1.19 -13.88 19.15
C VAL A 427 -0.28 -13.82 18.78
N ASN A 428 -1.12 -13.60 19.79
CA ASN A 428 -2.54 -13.33 19.60
C ASN A 428 -2.88 -11.94 20.10
N ILE A 429 -3.53 -11.15 19.26
CA ILE A 429 -3.91 -9.77 19.57
C ILE A 429 -5.37 -9.56 19.22
N ASN A 430 -6.13 -8.85 20.06
CA ASN A 430 -7.46 -8.40 19.68
C ASN A 430 -7.39 -7.00 19.07
N LEU A 431 -7.77 -6.88 17.80
CA LEU A 431 -7.81 -5.60 17.08
C LEU A 431 -9.20 -4.98 17.18
N GLU A 432 -9.27 -3.69 17.46
CA GLU A 432 -10.54 -2.95 17.54
C GLU A 432 -10.76 -2.09 16.29
N GLU A 433 -12.02 -1.88 15.96
CA GLU A 433 -12.46 -1.01 14.86
C GLU A 433 -11.99 0.42 15.06
N ASN A 434 -11.62 1.09 13.95
CA ASN A 434 -11.23 2.50 13.91
C ASN A 434 -10.03 2.86 14.80
N LYS A 435 -9.22 1.88 15.23
CA LYS A 435 -7.99 2.10 15.99
C LYS A 435 -6.75 1.94 15.11
N SER A 436 -5.70 2.66 15.48
CA SER A 436 -4.40 2.61 14.82
C SER A 436 -3.37 1.97 15.74
N TYR A 437 -2.64 0.98 15.22
CA TYR A 437 -1.71 0.17 15.99
C TYR A 437 -0.33 0.13 15.35
N THR A 438 0.69 0.21 16.19
CA THR A 438 2.07 -0.11 15.80
C THR A 438 2.50 -1.41 16.45
N LEU A 439 2.83 -2.39 15.63
CA LEU A 439 3.45 -3.64 16.05
C LEU A 439 4.97 -3.44 16.10
N VAL A 440 5.59 -3.74 17.25
CA VAL A 440 7.03 -3.50 17.45
C VAL A 440 7.73 -4.79 17.85
N LEU A 441 8.71 -5.21 17.04
CA LEU A 441 9.69 -6.22 17.43
C LEU A 441 10.90 -5.53 18.06
N TYR A 442 11.29 -5.93 19.26
CA TYR A 442 12.46 -5.41 19.98
C TYR A 442 13.28 -6.54 20.60
N LYS A 443 14.45 -6.18 21.14
CA LYS A 443 15.37 -7.10 21.81
C LYS A 443 15.32 -6.87 23.32
N LYS A 444 15.13 -7.94 24.09
CA LYS A 444 15.19 -7.89 25.56
C LYS A 444 16.63 -7.81 26.06
N GLU A 445 16.77 -7.56 27.37
CA GLU A 445 18.07 -7.58 28.06
C GLU A 445 18.76 -8.96 28.00
N ASP A 446 17.99 -10.05 28.04
CA ASP A 446 18.52 -11.41 27.90
C ASP A 446 18.89 -11.77 26.44
N GLY A 447 18.68 -10.84 25.50
CA GLY A 447 18.94 -10.99 24.09
C GLY A 447 17.82 -11.67 23.30
N SER A 448 16.76 -12.15 23.96
CA SER A 448 15.63 -12.77 23.26
C SER A 448 14.75 -11.73 22.53
N PRO A 449 14.07 -12.11 21.45
CA PRO A 449 13.10 -11.24 20.80
C PRO A 449 11.84 -11.06 21.66
N ALA A 450 11.29 -9.84 21.63
CA ALA A 450 10.02 -9.50 22.25
C ALA A 450 9.12 -8.76 21.27
N PHE A 451 7.83 -8.89 21.45
CA PHE A 451 6.83 -8.26 20.59
C PHE A 451 5.79 -7.53 21.42
N THR A 452 5.48 -6.30 21.02
CA THR A 452 4.44 -5.48 21.66
C THR A 452 3.55 -4.83 20.60
N ILE A 453 2.34 -4.48 21.02
CA ILE A 453 1.43 -3.61 20.26
C ILE A 453 1.25 -2.31 21.03
N ILE A 454 1.22 -1.20 20.30
CA ILE A 454 1.02 0.14 20.85
C ILE A 454 -0.10 0.80 20.06
N GLU A 455 -1.14 1.25 20.75
CA GLU A 455 -2.21 2.04 20.15
C GLU A 455 -1.76 3.51 19.98
N ASP A 456 -2.21 4.18 18.93
CA ASP A 456 -1.65 5.48 18.56
C ASP A 456 -1.90 6.59 19.58
N ASN A 457 -2.98 6.49 20.36
CA ASN A 457 -3.36 7.43 21.41
C ASN A 457 -2.92 6.98 22.82
N GLU A 458 -2.21 5.85 22.93
CA GLU A 458 -1.69 5.35 24.21
C GLU A 458 -0.59 6.28 24.75
N GLU A 459 -0.70 6.71 26.01
CA GLU A 459 0.26 7.66 26.61
C GLU A 459 0.50 7.34 28.09
N ASN A 460 1.67 7.73 28.59
CA ASN A 460 2.06 7.66 30.00
C ASN A 460 1.88 6.28 30.64
N THR A 461 2.25 5.23 29.91
CA THR A 461 2.10 3.84 30.35
C THR A 461 3.30 3.00 29.95
N ASN A 462 3.49 1.85 30.62
CA ASN A 462 4.51 0.90 30.20
C ASN A 462 4.00 0.13 28.97
N THR A 463 4.91 -0.20 28.05
CA THR A 463 4.62 -1.12 26.96
C THR A 463 4.29 -2.50 27.53
N LYS A 464 3.35 -3.22 26.90
CA LYS A 464 2.96 -4.57 27.33
C LYS A 464 3.47 -5.59 26.32
N GLU A 465 4.45 -6.39 26.74
CA GLU A 465 4.86 -7.57 25.98
C GLU A 465 3.66 -8.50 25.78
N ILE A 466 3.50 -8.96 24.54
CA ILE A 466 2.48 -9.93 24.19
C ILE A 466 3.08 -11.32 24.35
N GLU A 467 2.39 -12.19 25.08
CA GLU A 467 2.82 -13.56 25.29
C GLU A 467 2.87 -14.33 23.97
N GLU A 468 3.95 -15.09 23.79
CA GLU A 468 4.12 -16.02 22.68
C GLU A 468 3.07 -17.12 22.73
N GLY A 469 2.41 -17.35 21.60
CA GLY A 469 1.55 -18.50 21.36
C GLY A 469 2.26 -19.65 20.64
N VAL A 470 1.56 -20.76 20.51
CA VAL A 470 2.04 -21.96 19.80
C VAL A 470 1.61 -21.85 18.33
N PHE A 471 2.59 -21.96 17.43
CA PHE A 471 2.32 -22.06 16.00
C PHE A 471 1.71 -23.43 15.67
N VAL A 472 0.55 -23.40 15.02
CA VAL A 472 -0.26 -24.58 14.75
C VAL A 472 -0.52 -24.71 13.27
N GLN A 473 -0.29 -25.90 12.73
CA GLN A 473 -0.66 -26.26 11.36
C GLN A 473 -1.72 -27.35 11.40
N VAL A 474 -2.81 -27.16 10.66
CA VAL A 474 -3.88 -28.15 10.52
C VAL A 474 -3.91 -28.67 9.10
N VAL A 475 -4.00 -29.98 8.93
CA VAL A 475 -4.11 -30.65 7.64
C VAL A 475 -5.39 -31.47 7.60
N ASN A 476 -6.14 -31.33 6.50
CA ASN A 476 -7.26 -32.23 6.24
C ASN A 476 -6.82 -33.43 5.38
N GLY A 477 -6.82 -34.62 6.00
CA GLY A 477 -6.65 -35.92 5.35
C GLY A 477 -7.86 -36.85 5.53
N VAL A 478 -9.05 -36.34 5.87
CA VAL A 478 -10.26 -37.16 5.98
C VAL A 478 -10.73 -37.57 4.60
N ALA A 479 -10.73 -38.87 4.32
CA ALA A 479 -11.13 -39.41 3.04
C ALA A 479 -12.66 -39.47 2.89
N GLY A 480 -13.18 -39.05 1.73
CA GLY A 480 -14.61 -39.10 1.40
C GLY A 480 -15.28 -37.73 1.27
N PRO A 481 -15.30 -36.87 2.30
CA PRO A 481 -15.94 -35.57 2.20
C PRO A 481 -15.05 -34.59 1.42
N SER A 482 -15.64 -33.65 0.68
CA SER A 482 -14.85 -32.62 -0.02
C SER A 482 -14.12 -31.68 0.96
N SER A 483 -14.68 -31.46 2.14
CA SER A 483 -14.10 -30.65 3.21
C SER A 483 -14.46 -31.16 4.60
N VAL A 484 -13.69 -30.75 5.60
CA VAL A 484 -14.00 -30.93 7.02
C VAL A 484 -14.13 -29.58 7.69
N ARG A 485 -14.94 -29.53 8.75
CA ARG A 485 -15.07 -28.37 9.62
C ARG A 485 -14.08 -28.48 10.75
N ILE A 486 -13.20 -27.48 10.91
CA ILE A 486 -12.19 -27.45 11.96
C ILE A 486 -12.53 -26.32 12.93
N GLY A 487 -12.64 -26.63 14.22
CA GLY A 487 -12.75 -25.65 15.30
C GLY A 487 -11.47 -25.57 16.13
N ILE A 488 -10.98 -24.35 16.33
CA ILE A 488 -9.90 -23.95 17.23
C ILE A 488 -10.36 -22.69 17.94
N GLU A 489 -11.27 -22.84 18.90
CA GLU A 489 -11.87 -21.70 19.60
C GLU A 489 -10.83 -21.01 20.51
N PRO A 490 -10.84 -19.66 20.63
CA PRO A 490 -11.73 -18.70 19.98
C PRO A 490 -11.20 -18.13 18.64
N ILE A 491 -10.16 -18.73 18.03
CA ILE A 491 -9.51 -18.20 16.82
C ILE A 491 -10.28 -18.56 15.55
N ILE A 492 -10.78 -19.80 15.50
CA ILE A 492 -11.50 -20.37 14.36
C ILE A 492 -12.68 -21.19 14.89
N SER A 493 -13.90 -20.81 14.54
CA SER A 493 -15.08 -21.61 14.84
C SER A 493 -15.27 -22.74 13.85
N GLU A 494 -15.69 -23.89 14.35
CA GLU A 494 -16.05 -25.03 13.52
C GLU A 494 -17.22 -24.71 12.58
N SER A 495 -18.08 -23.77 12.95
CA SER A 495 -19.29 -23.45 12.20
C SER A 495 -19.02 -22.73 10.86
N THR A 496 -17.91 -22.00 10.75
CA THR A 496 -17.56 -21.14 9.60
C THR A 496 -16.48 -21.77 8.71
N ASN A 497 -15.66 -22.65 9.27
CA ASN A 497 -14.48 -23.17 8.59
C ASN A 497 -14.78 -24.42 7.76
N GLN A 498 -14.33 -24.44 6.51
CA GLN A 498 -14.30 -25.62 5.66
C GLN A 498 -12.90 -25.79 5.08
N LEU A 499 -12.14 -26.74 5.62
CA LEU A 499 -10.82 -27.09 5.10
C LEU A 499 -10.96 -28.24 4.09
N PHE A 500 -10.67 -27.98 2.82
CA PHE A 500 -10.78 -29.01 1.77
C PHE A 500 -9.69 -30.08 1.90
N TYR A 501 -10.00 -31.28 1.38
CA TYR A 501 -9.07 -32.40 1.42
C TYR A 501 -7.71 -32.05 0.80
N GLY A 502 -6.62 -32.43 1.47
CA GLY A 502 -5.24 -32.16 1.04
C GLY A 502 -4.76 -30.73 1.29
N LEU A 503 -5.63 -29.82 1.71
CA LEU A 503 -5.26 -28.46 2.08
C LEU A 503 -4.83 -28.37 3.55
N ASN A 504 -4.13 -27.29 3.86
CA ASN A 504 -3.72 -26.94 5.20
C ASN A 504 -4.10 -25.50 5.56
N LEU A 505 -4.06 -25.21 6.84
CA LEU A 505 -4.05 -23.85 7.37
C LEU A 505 -2.98 -23.75 8.47
N ALA A 506 -2.51 -22.54 8.73
CA ALA A 506 -1.56 -22.26 9.80
C ALA A 506 -2.06 -21.08 10.64
N THR A 507 -1.96 -21.17 11.95
CA THR A 507 -2.40 -20.13 12.89
C THR A 507 -1.57 -20.14 14.17
N VAL A 508 -1.89 -19.27 15.11
CA VAL A 508 -1.24 -19.19 16.43
C VAL A 508 -2.30 -19.32 17.51
N ILE A 509 -2.10 -20.21 18.48
CA ILE A 509 -3.02 -20.41 19.61
C ILE A 509 -2.30 -20.00 20.90
N PRO A 510 -2.99 -19.40 21.89
CA PRO A 510 -2.41 -19.19 23.22
C PRO A 510 -1.89 -20.49 23.84
N THR A 511 -0.88 -20.39 24.72
CA THR A 511 -0.40 -21.54 25.49
C THR A 511 -1.45 -21.99 26.53
N GLY A 512 -1.35 -23.23 27.00
CA GLY A 512 -2.30 -23.85 27.92
C GLY A 512 -3.25 -24.84 27.26
N THR A 513 -4.32 -25.21 27.94
CA THR A 513 -5.27 -26.23 27.49
C THR A 513 -6.23 -25.68 26.44
N THR A 514 -6.27 -26.28 25.25
CA THR A 514 -7.18 -25.94 24.15
C THR A 514 -7.97 -27.17 23.70
N GLU A 515 -9.21 -26.97 23.27
CA GLU A 515 -10.02 -28.01 22.61
C GLU A 515 -10.01 -27.78 21.10
N ILE A 516 -9.63 -28.81 20.34
CA ILE A 516 -9.68 -28.83 18.89
C ILE A 516 -10.88 -29.67 18.48
N SER A 517 -11.65 -29.22 17.50
CA SER A 517 -12.74 -29.99 16.92
C SER A 517 -12.61 -30.23 15.42
N VAL A 518 -13.08 -31.40 14.99
CA VAL A 518 -13.17 -31.79 13.57
C VAL A 518 -14.52 -32.47 13.35
N ASN A 519 -15.41 -31.85 12.56
CA ASN A 519 -16.77 -32.34 12.32
C ASN A 519 -17.52 -32.74 13.63
N GLY A 520 -17.35 -31.97 14.70
CA GLY A 520 -17.94 -32.18 16.02
C GLY A 520 -17.21 -33.20 16.91
N LYS A 521 -16.20 -33.92 16.40
CA LYS A 521 -15.28 -34.69 17.24
C LYS A 521 -14.35 -33.72 17.95
N LYS A 522 -14.06 -33.94 19.23
CA LYS A 522 -13.25 -33.03 20.05
C LYS A 522 -12.02 -33.75 20.61
N ARG A 523 -10.91 -33.03 20.70
CA ARG A 523 -9.68 -33.49 21.35
C ARG A 523 -9.07 -32.32 22.13
N THR A 524 -8.87 -32.53 23.42
CA THR A 524 -8.18 -31.57 24.29
C THR A 524 -6.67 -31.79 24.20
N ILE A 525 -5.91 -30.71 24.14
CA ILE A 525 -4.44 -30.72 24.13
C ILE A 525 -3.89 -29.61 25.03
N ASP A 526 -2.81 -29.91 25.73
CA ASP A 526 -2.05 -28.92 26.49
C ASP A 526 -0.90 -28.38 25.62
N LEU A 527 -0.95 -27.09 25.33
CA LEU A 527 -0.01 -26.38 24.47
C LEU A 527 1.12 -25.77 25.29
N GLU A 528 2.34 -26.18 24.99
CA GLU A 528 3.56 -25.75 25.67
C GLU A 528 4.26 -24.61 24.90
N LYS A 529 4.74 -23.61 25.65
CA LYS A 529 5.51 -22.50 25.08
C LYS A 529 6.75 -23.02 24.35
N GLY A 530 7.07 -22.40 23.21
CA GLY A 530 8.25 -22.73 22.40
C GLY A 530 8.08 -23.94 21.47
N LYS A 531 7.04 -24.75 21.64
CA LYS A 531 6.76 -25.89 20.76
C LYS A 531 5.96 -25.48 19.52
N ARG A 532 5.81 -26.43 18.60
CA ARG A 532 4.97 -26.35 17.39
C ARG A 532 3.97 -27.49 17.42
N LEU A 533 2.77 -27.26 16.90
CA LEU A 533 1.73 -28.28 16.83
C LEU A 533 1.33 -28.57 15.38
N LEU A 534 1.42 -29.83 15.00
CA LEU A 534 0.79 -30.36 13.80
C LEU A 534 -0.49 -31.11 14.18
N ILE A 535 -1.61 -30.72 13.58
CA ILE A 535 -2.91 -31.38 13.69
C ILE A 535 -3.22 -32.01 12.34
N VAL A 536 -3.57 -33.28 12.33
CA VAL A 536 -4.02 -33.98 11.12
C VAL A 536 -5.40 -34.57 11.36
N ALA A 537 -6.39 -34.05 10.64
CA ALA A 537 -7.69 -34.67 10.55
C ALA A 537 -7.58 -35.90 9.64
N SER A 538 -7.82 -37.09 10.18
CA SER A 538 -7.63 -38.38 9.50
C SER A 538 -8.93 -39.18 9.55
N GLY A 539 -9.04 -40.25 8.76
CA GLY A 539 -10.16 -41.19 8.80
C GLY A 539 -11.06 -41.07 7.58
N THR A 540 -12.34 -41.38 7.78
CA THR A 540 -13.38 -41.30 6.75
C THR A 540 -14.59 -40.55 7.29
N THR A 541 -15.53 -40.17 6.41
CA THR A 541 -16.77 -39.49 6.82
C THR A 541 -17.49 -40.27 7.92
N GLY A 542 -17.71 -39.66 9.09
CA GLY A 542 -18.37 -40.25 10.25
C GLY A 542 -17.46 -41.07 11.17
N ASN A 543 -16.20 -41.30 10.80
CA ASN A 543 -15.17 -41.94 11.63
C ASN A 543 -13.88 -41.10 11.62
N GLU A 544 -14.04 -39.79 11.73
CA GLU A 544 -12.94 -38.83 11.79
C GLU A 544 -12.12 -39.01 13.08
N ARG A 545 -10.81 -38.85 12.95
CA ARG A 545 -9.83 -38.88 14.03
C ARG A 545 -8.98 -37.63 13.98
N ILE A 546 -8.61 -37.12 15.15
CA ILE A 546 -7.76 -35.93 15.30
C ILE A 546 -6.41 -36.41 15.79
N LEU A 547 -5.39 -36.40 14.92
CA LEU A 547 -4.02 -36.74 15.27
C LEU A 547 -3.27 -35.45 15.63
N THR A 548 -2.47 -35.47 16.70
CA THR A 548 -1.81 -34.27 17.22
C THR A 548 -0.36 -34.56 17.57
N TYR A 549 0.56 -33.78 17.01
CA TYR A 549 1.99 -33.93 17.23
C TYR A 549 2.59 -32.61 17.65
N GLN A 550 2.99 -32.54 18.91
CA GLN A 550 3.66 -31.37 19.46
C GLN A 550 5.16 -31.65 19.56
N SER A 551 5.98 -30.82 18.92
CA SER A 551 7.44 -31.00 18.88
C SER A 551 8.19 -29.68 19.05
N ASP A 552 9.45 -29.77 19.46
CA ASP A 552 10.37 -28.64 19.41
C ASP A 552 10.60 -28.22 17.94
N PRO A 553 10.96 -26.94 17.69
CA PRO A 553 11.32 -26.47 16.36
C PRO A 553 12.45 -27.31 15.77
N ILE A 554 12.31 -27.73 14.51
CA ILE A 554 13.34 -28.52 13.84
C ILE A 554 14.50 -27.60 13.43
N GLU A 555 15.69 -27.85 13.98
CA GLU A 555 16.91 -27.15 13.58
C GLU A 555 17.18 -27.28 12.07
N LYS A 556 17.58 -26.18 11.43
CA LYS A 556 17.82 -26.09 9.99
C LYS A 556 19.29 -25.83 9.71
N TYR A 557 19.78 -26.33 8.59
CA TYR A 557 21.18 -26.17 8.15
C TYR A 557 21.23 -25.80 6.67
N ASP A 558 22.24 -25.03 6.28
CA ASP A 558 22.35 -24.47 4.93
C ASP A 558 22.65 -25.51 3.83
N ASP A 559 23.27 -26.64 4.17
CA ASP A 559 23.75 -27.67 3.23
C ASP A 559 22.84 -28.90 3.14
N MET A 560 21.64 -28.84 3.74
CA MET A 560 20.71 -29.97 3.77
C MET A 560 19.27 -29.54 4.03
N TYR A 561 18.35 -30.44 3.73
CA TYR A 561 16.98 -30.35 4.20
C TYR A 561 16.64 -31.56 5.09
N LYS A 562 15.67 -31.37 5.98
CA LYS A 562 15.19 -32.40 6.90
C LYS A 562 13.82 -32.92 6.48
N ILE A 563 13.60 -34.22 6.54
CA ILE A 563 12.30 -34.83 6.23
C ILE A 563 11.89 -35.85 7.27
N ARG A 564 10.60 -35.94 7.55
CA ARG A 564 9.98 -37.05 8.26
C ARG A 564 8.66 -37.42 7.61
N PHE A 565 8.12 -38.57 7.97
CA PHE A 565 6.93 -39.15 7.37
C PHE A 565 5.90 -39.46 8.44
N LEU A 566 4.63 -39.26 8.11
CA LEU A 566 3.48 -39.61 8.95
C LEU A 566 2.56 -40.53 8.16
N ASN A 567 2.17 -41.66 8.75
CA ASN A 567 1.04 -42.43 8.25
C ASN A 567 -0.26 -41.97 8.92
N ALA A 568 -1.08 -41.21 8.19
CA ALA A 568 -2.41 -40.75 8.60
C ALA A 568 -3.53 -41.43 7.80
N SER A 569 -3.27 -42.53 7.08
CA SER A 569 -4.33 -43.32 6.43
C SER A 569 -4.91 -44.34 7.40
N SER A 570 -6.20 -44.21 7.73
CA SER A 570 -6.86 -45.12 8.67
C SER A 570 -7.08 -46.55 8.12
N GLU A 571 -6.92 -46.75 6.81
CA GLU A 571 -7.06 -48.05 6.14
C GLU A 571 -5.74 -48.83 6.13
N ILE A 572 -4.60 -48.12 6.11
CA ILE A 572 -3.28 -48.73 5.97
C ILE A 572 -2.58 -48.75 7.32
N GLU A 573 -2.41 -49.94 7.90
CA GLU A 573 -1.79 -50.10 9.21
C GLU A 573 -0.34 -49.63 9.24
N ARG A 574 0.45 -49.91 8.20
CA ARG A 574 1.87 -49.59 8.13
C ARG A 574 2.33 -49.23 6.72
N ILE A 575 3.29 -48.32 6.60
CA ILE A 575 3.89 -47.91 5.33
C ILE A 575 5.42 -47.92 5.36
N THR A 576 6.02 -48.09 4.18
CA THR A 576 7.45 -47.90 3.92
C THR A 576 7.64 -46.88 2.81
N VAL A 577 8.55 -45.92 2.99
CA VAL A 577 8.80 -44.84 2.04
C VAL A 577 10.23 -44.93 1.49
N SER A 578 10.37 -44.88 0.16
CA SER A 578 11.66 -44.94 -0.53
C SER A 578 11.79 -43.83 -1.58
N ARG A 579 13.03 -43.44 -1.90
CA ARG A 579 13.34 -42.56 -3.05
C ARG A 579 13.44 -43.32 -4.37
N PHE A 580 13.54 -44.64 -4.30
CA PHE A 580 13.79 -45.51 -5.44
C PHE A 580 12.58 -46.44 -5.64
N ASN A 581 12.36 -46.84 -6.90
CA ASN A 581 11.46 -47.94 -7.16
C ASN A 581 12.05 -49.24 -6.59
N LEU A 582 11.46 -49.76 -5.51
CA LEU A 582 11.98 -50.95 -4.82
C LEU A 582 11.68 -52.24 -5.59
N ILE A 583 10.76 -52.21 -6.56
CA ILE A 583 10.52 -53.34 -7.48
C ILE A 583 11.73 -53.49 -8.41
N ASP A 584 12.19 -52.38 -8.98
CA ASP A 584 13.35 -52.38 -9.89
C ASP A 584 14.68 -52.45 -9.12
N CYS A 585 14.70 -51.99 -7.87
CA CYS A 585 15.88 -51.99 -7.00
C CYS A 585 15.54 -52.41 -5.55
N PRO A 586 15.39 -53.71 -5.26
CA PRO A 586 15.04 -54.18 -3.92
C PRO A 586 16.08 -53.88 -2.82
N ALA A 587 17.34 -53.65 -3.23
CA ALA A 587 18.44 -53.32 -2.32
C ALA A 587 18.66 -51.80 -2.15
N CYS A 588 17.85 -50.97 -2.79
CA CYS A 588 18.00 -49.52 -2.70
C CYS A 588 17.66 -48.99 -1.30
N PRO A 589 18.25 -47.86 -0.86
CA PRO A 589 17.99 -47.29 0.44
C PRO A 589 16.51 -46.92 0.63
N ILE A 590 15.93 -47.43 1.70
CA ILE A 590 14.64 -47.00 2.23
C ILE A 590 14.86 -45.71 3.01
N LEU A 591 13.98 -44.73 2.83
CA LEU A 591 13.97 -43.57 3.72
C LEU A 591 13.44 -44.04 5.07
N ALA A 592 12.14 -44.27 5.19
CA ALA A 592 11.52 -44.67 6.45
C ALA A 592 10.79 -45.99 6.29
N ASN A 593 10.99 -46.91 7.23
CA ASN A 593 10.45 -48.27 7.14
C ASN A 593 9.40 -48.49 8.23
N ASN A 594 8.33 -49.20 7.87
CA ASN A 594 7.38 -49.78 8.82
C ASN A 594 6.66 -48.78 9.76
N ILE A 595 6.37 -47.58 9.25
CA ILE A 595 5.70 -46.49 9.99
C ILE A 595 4.24 -46.88 10.22
N ALA A 596 3.83 -47.06 11.47
CA ALA A 596 2.46 -47.42 11.81
C ALA A 596 1.49 -46.24 11.65
N TYR A 597 0.19 -46.53 11.54
CA TYR A 597 -0.85 -45.50 11.62
C TYR A 597 -0.70 -44.67 12.91
N ASP A 598 -0.83 -43.35 12.81
CA ASP A 598 -0.62 -42.39 13.90
C ASP A 598 0.84 -42.36 14.42
N GLU A 599 1.81 -42.73 13.59
CA GLU A 599 3.23 -42.69 13.92
C GLU A 599 4.00 -41.71 13.02
N LEU A 600 4.80 -40.86 13.65
CA LEU A 600 5.83 -40.06 12.97
C LEU A 600 7.13 -40.85 12.88
N SER A 601 7.74 -40.88 11.70
CA SER A 601 9.10 -41.39 11.55
C SER A 601 10.13 -40.49 12.23
N PHE A 602 11.32 -41.04 12.46
CA PHE A 602 12.49 -40.22 12.78
C PHE A 602 12.79 -39.21 11.66
N ILE A 603 13.45 -38.11 12.03
CA ILE A 603 13.88 -37.08 11.10
C ILE A 603 15.11 -37.56 10.33
N GLN A 604 15.09 -37.33 9.02
CA GLN A 604 16.17 -37.67 8.10
C GLN A 604 16.81 -36.45 7.51
N ASP A 605 18.11 -36.58 7.38
CA ASP A 605 19.03 -35.56 6.96
C ASP A 605 19.41 -35.80 5.50
N VAL A 606 19.05 -34.89 4.61
CA VAL A 606 19.24 -35.08 3.16
C VAL A 606 20.10 -33.97 2.56
N ARG A 607 21.31 -34.35 2.15
CA ARG A 607 22.36 -33.46 1.63
C ARG A 607 22.45 -33.41 0.09
N SER A 608 21.38 -33.78 -0.61
CA SER A 608 21.39 -33.86 -2.08
C SER A 608 20.27 -33.02 -2.68
N GLU A 609 20.63 -32.03 -3.49
CA GLU A 609 19.71 -31.13 -4.24
C GLU A 609 19.10 -31.79 -5.49
N ALA A 610 18.95 -33.12 -5.51
CA ALA A 610 18.27 -33.78 -6.61
C ALA A 610 16.75 -33.65 -6.48
N LYS A 611 16.06 -33.60 -7.61
CA LYS A 611 14.64 -33.96 -7.65
C LYS A 611 14.47 -35.34 -7.04
N ILE A 612 13.49 -35.50 -6.16
CA ILE A 612 13.18 -36.79 -5.55
C ILE A 612 11.83 -37.27 -6.02
N SER A 613 11.74 -38.56 -6.34
CA SER A 613 10.46 -39.25 -6.30
C SER A 613 10.31 -39.90 -4.92
N LEU A 614 9.09 -39.95 -4.41
CA LEU A 614 8.73 -40.70 -3.20
C LEU A 614 7.78 -41.81 -3.56
N PHE A 615 8.12 -43.02 -3.12
CA PHE A 615 7.32 -44.22 -3.31
C PHE A 615 6.88 -44.73 -1.95
N VAL A 616 5.57 -44.90 -1.75
CA VAL A 616 4.97 -45.40 -0.52
C VAL A 616 4.49 -46.83 -0.75
N TYR A 617 5.03 -47.80 -0.01
CA TYR A 617 4.78 -49.23 -0.17
C TYR A 617 4.15 -49.86 1.06
N ASN A 618 3.60 -51.06 0.86
CA ASN A 618 3.40 -52.02 1.93
C ASN A 618 4.77 -52.54 2.44
N PRO A 619 5.06 -52.47 3.76
CA PRO A 619 6.31 -53.00 4.32
C PRO A 619 6.47 -54.52 4.12
N ASP A 620 5.37 -55.27 4.02
CA ASP A 620 5.41 -56.73 3.88
C ASP A 620 5.48 -57.20 2.42
N ASP A 621 5.20 -56.32 1.47
CA ASP A 621 5.20 -56.61 0.02
C ASP A 621 5.49 -55.36 -0.81
N TYR A 622 6.75 -55.18 -1.24
CA TYR A 622 7.15 -54.05 -2.08
C TYR A 622 6.57 -54.10 -3.50
N GLY A 623 5.94 -55.21 -3.93
CA GLY A 623 5.13 -55.24 -5.13
C GLY A 623 3.84 -54.42 -5.00
N LYS A 624 3.40 -54.14 -3.78
CA LYS A 624 2.21 -53.34 -3.47
C LYS A 624 2.57 -51.89 -3.19
N LEU A 625 2.65 -51.09 -4.25
CA LEU A 625 2.83 -49.64 -4.19
C LEU A 625 1.49 -48.94 -3.85
N TYR A 626 1.46 -48.21 -2.74
CA TYR A 626 0.30 -47.43 -2.30
C TYR A 626 0.22 -46.04 -2.91
N HIS A 627 1.33 -45.37 -3.19
CA HIS A 627 1.29 -44.06 -3.86
C HIS A 627 2.69 -43.67 -4.36
N ARG A 628 2.73 -42.84 -5.40
CA ARG A 628 3.97 -42.24 -5.91
C ARG A 628 3.81 -40.73 -6.06
N VAL A 629 4.83 -39.99 -5.63
CA VAL A 629 4.97 -38.55 -5.92
C VAL A 629 6.27 -38.36 -6.67
N ASP A 630 6.21 -37.76 -7.85
CA ASP A 630 7.39 -37.57 -8.69
C ASP A 630 7.97 -36.16 -8.62
N ASP A 631 9.27 -36.06 -8.94
CA ASP A 631 9.93 -34.80 -9.28
C ASP A 631 9.85 -33.70 -8.22
N LEU A 632 9.75 -34.08 -6.95
CA LEU A 632 9.72 -33.14 -5.84
C LEU A 632 11.03 -32.37 -5.73
N LYS A 633 10.90 -31.04 -5.72
CA LYS A 633 12.00 -30.13 -5.44
C LYS A 633 11.87 -29.61 -4.01
N LEU A 634 12.76 -30.06 -3.15
CA LEU A 634 12.88 -29.59 -1.77
C LEU A 634 14.09 -28.68 -1.66
N ASN A 635 13.93 -27.55 -0.98
CA ASN A 635 15.03 -26.62 -0.76
C ASN A 635 15.77 -26.97 0.52
N PHE A 636 17.09 -26.80 0.52
CA PHE A 636 17.93 -26.77 1.72
C PHE A 636 17.46 -25.73 2.73
N ASN A 637 17.94 -25.89 3.97
CA ASN A 637 17.59 -25.04 5.11
C ASN A 637 16.08 -25.04 5.40
N LYS A 638 15.41 -26.16 5.09
CA LYS A 638 13.99 -26.39 5.40
C LYS A 638 13.77 -27.78 5.99
N ALA A 639 12.71 -27.90 6.77
CA ALA A 639 12.22 -29.16 7.31
C ALA A 639 10.83 -29.43 6.76
N TYR A 640 10.53 -30.70 6.45
CA TYR A 640 9.25 -31.11 5.88
C TYR A 640 8.70 -32.36 6.58
N THR A 641 7.39 -32.39 6.75
CA THR A 641 6.64 -33.59 7.11
C THR A 641 5.77 -34.00 5.94
N PHE A 642 5.97 -35.24 5.49
CA PHE A 642 5.20 -35.90 4.44
C PHE A 642 4.10 -36.74 5.07
N ILE A 643 2.85 -36.35 4.86
CA ILE A 643 1.69 -36.95 5.49
C ILE A 643 1.00 -37.83 4.46
N PHE A 644 1.15 -39.15 4.59
CA PHE A 644 0.42 -40.12 3.80
C PHE A 644 -1.01 -40.26 4.33
N THR A 645 -2.00 -40.03 3.48
CA THR A 645 -3.42 -40.03 3.86
C THR A 645 -4.30 -40.49 2.71
N GLY A 646 -5.62 -40.54 2.92
CA GLY A 646 -6.58 -41.04 1.95
C GLY A 646 -7.01 -42.49 2.19
N ASN A 647 -7.82 -42.99 1.27
CA ASN A 647 -8.36 -44.36 1.30
C ASN A 647 -8.57 -44.90 -0.12
N SER A 648 -8.67 -46.22 -0.25
CA SER A 648 -8.83 -46.88 -1.55
C SER A 648 -10.16 -46.58 -2.24
N SER A 649 -11.18 -46.09 -1.51
CA SER A 649 -12.51 -45.77 -2.04
C SER A 649 -12.58 -44.44 -2.81
N LEU A 650 -11.58 -43.57 -2.64
CA LEU A 650 -11.47 -42.30 -3.35
C LEU A 650 -10.81 -42.41 -4.73
N GLY A 651 -10.16 -43.54 -5.03
CA GLY A 651 -9.32 -43.73 -6.20
C GLY A 651 -10.01 -44.40 -7.37
N ASN A 652 -9.49 -44.14 -8.57
CA ASN A 652 -9.77 -44.99 -9.72
C ASN A 652 -8.65 -46.03 -9.85
N ASN A 653 -8.84 -47.19 -9.21
CA ASN A 653 -7.85 -48.27 -9.12
C ASN A 653 -7.54 -48.98 -10.47
N SER A 654 -7.94 -48.38 -11.60
CA SER A 654 -7.58 -48.81 -12.96
C SER A 654 -6.30 -48.15 -13.50
N ASP A 655 -5.72 -47.18 -12.80
CA ASP A 655 -4.52 -46.47 -13.26
C ASP A 655 -3.25 -47.31 -13.08
N SER A 656 -2.48 -47.44 -14.15
CA SER A 656 -1.29 -48.32 -14.18
C SER A 656 -0.08 -47.78 -13.42
N ASP A 657 -0.08 -46.49 -13.07
CA ASP A 657 1.05 -45.83 -12.41
C ASP A 657 0.85 -45.58 -10.90
N ASN A 658 -0.29 -46.00 -10.33
CA ASN A 658 -0.67 -45.84 -8.92
C ASN A 658 -0.60 -44.38 -8.41
N THR A 659 -0.77 -43.40 -9.29
CA THR A 659 -0.85 -41.98 -8.90
C THR A 659 -2.25 -41.57 -8.46
N ASN A 660 -3.29 -42.33 -8.83
CA ASN A 660 -4.70 -41.97 -8.61
C ASN A 660 -5.54 -43.08 -7.94
N ASN A 661 -4.97 -43.74 -6.94
CA ASN A 661 -5.57 -44.87 -6.21
C ASN A 661 -6.24 -44.48 -4.87
N GLY A 662 -6.58 -43.20 -4.72
CA GLY A 662 -7.36 -42.68 -3.57
C GLY A 662 -6.52 -42.33 -2.35
N TYR A 663 -5.21 -42.60 -2.41
CA TYR A 663 -4.22 -42.11 -1.46
C TYR A 663 -3.57 -40.83 -1.97
N SER A 664 -3.04 -40.04 -1.04
CA SER A 664 -2.31 -38.81 -1.34
C SER A 664 -1.22 -38.56 -0.31
N VAL A 665 -0.20 -37.81 -0.69
CA VAL A 665 0.82 -37.30 0.23
C VAL A 665 0.70 -35.78 0.32
N VAL A 666 0.40 -35.28 1.52
CA VAL A 666 0.39 -33.84 1.81
C VAL A 666 1.75 -33.44 2.37
N ILE A 667 2.35 -32.38 1.83
CA ILE A 667 3.69 -31.92 2.24
C ILE A 667 3.52 -30.65 3.08
N ILE A 668 3.98 -30.69 4.31
CA ILE A 668 3.98 -29.54 5.23
C ILE A 668 5.41 -29.10 5.48
N GLN A 669 5.68 -27.81 5.29
CA GLN A 669 6.93 -27.22 5.76
C GLN A 669 6.81 -26.93 7.26
N GLU A 670 7.80 -27.39 8.03
CA GLU A 670 7.91 -27.13 9.46
C GLU A 670 8.81 -25.92 9.76
N PHE A 671 8.55 -25.27 10.90
CA PHE A 671 9.08 -23.95 11.21
C PHE A 671 9.86 -23.86 12.51
#